data_AF-A0A9J7M9F1-F1
#
_entry.id   AF-A0A9J7M9F1-F1
#
_cell.length_a   1.000
_cell.length_b   1.000
_cell.length_c   1.000
_cell.angle_alpha   90.00
_cell.angle_beta   90.00
_cell.angle_gamma   90.00
#
_symmetry.space_group_name_H-M   'P 1'
#
loop_
_entity.id
_entity.type
_entity.pdbx_description
1 polymer ?
#
loop_
_entity_poly.entity_id
_entity_poly.type
_entity_poly.pdbx_seq_one_letter_code
_entity_poly.pdbx_strand_id
1 'polypeptide(L)'
;MKAIIITFAISILSMGYGVPNDILRTQDDATGAPSCSCDDIGRLELVINDLTHTVNTLADRLSQMETTVVDTQALASLDHALGTELNPASSCLLIKQNNPSSQDGAYFLIGKDGAIYQTYCDMTTAGGGWTLVSSVHEDDLYGKCTAGDRWTSTRGNNVNYPGGDGNWANVHTFGSMGSATTDDYKNPGYFSIHASNVMLWHVPNNVPPKEYKTAAYLRYRTSTGFLDSYGGNLYSLFKDHFPIAYGLGTYTHDNGPAIPIVYDLGNDTLVESLLPPNAVTRNEAVPGFVQFRVFTNTRSCTAVCPGVNYVGPNAETVCIGGGGYWAEGLSQCGDYLWKAFSGYGTGIGWSSTRLVTESVVMFFYRDIIRNLTNTVNTLADRLSQMETTVVVTQTLASLDHGLGTELNPASSCLLIKQNNPSSQDGAYFLIGKDGTIYQTYCDMTTAGGGWTLVSSVHEDDMYGKCTAGDRWSSTRGNNINYPGGDGNWANVHTFGSMGSATTDDYKNPGYFSISASNVMLWHVPNNMPAKEYKTAAYLRYRTSDGFLDSYGGSLYSLFKDHFPIGYNLGTYTHDNGPAIPIVYDLGDNAFVESLLPPEIVSHNEAVPGFVQFRVFTNRGACLSVCPGVNFVGINAEHVCIGGGYDPHSGGRQCGDYASKDWDGYGTGNGMSSTQLVTESVIMFFYR
;
A
#
# COMPACT_ATOMS: atom_id res chain seq x y z
N MET A 1 -25.73 -28.01 -30.74
CA MET A 1 -25.40 -28.12 -29.29
C MET A 1 -26.54 -28.71 -28.46
N LYS A 2 -27.81 -28.29 -28.60
CA LYS A 2 -28.95 -28.84 -27.85
C LYS A 2 -29.13 -30.37 -27.95
N ALA A 3 -28.91 -30.98 -29.11
CA ALA A 3 -29.05 -32.44 -29.29
C ALA A 3 -27.96 -33.28 -28.61
N ILE A 4 -26.75 -32.74 -28.40
CA ILE A 4 -25.61 -33.48 -27.82
C ILE A 4 -25.67 -33.47 -26.29
N ILE A 5 -26.22 -32.41 -25.69
CA ILE A 5 -26.37 -32.26 -24.23
C ILE A 5 -27.49 -33.17 -23.70
N ILE A 6 -28.55 -33.39 -24.48
CA ILE A 6 -29.68 -34.27 -24.09
C ILE A 6 -29.24 -35.74 -24.06
N THR A 7 -28.43 -36.19 -25.01
CA THR A 7 -27.90 -37.57 -25.02
C THR A 7 -26.91 -37.82 -23.87
N PHE A 8 -26.14 -36.80 -23.47
CA PHE A 8 -25.19 -36.90 -22.35
C PHE A 8 -25.91 -36.92 -20.98
N ALA A 9 -26.99 -36.15 -20.82
CA ALA A 9 -27.79 -36.12 -19.59
C ALA A 9 -28.56 -37.44 -19.34
N ILE A 10 -29.09 -38.07 -20.40
CA ILE A 10 -29.79 -39.36 -20.30
C ILE A 10 -28.81 -40.49 -19.90
N SER A 11 -27.55 -40.39 -20.32
CA SER A 11 -26.49 -41.36 -19.98
C SER A 11 -26.06 -41.29 -18.51
N ILE A 12 -26.07 -40.10 -17.92
CA ILE A 12 -25.64 -39.85 -16.54
C ILE A 12 -26.76 -40.20 -15.54
N LEU A 13 -28.02 -39.99 -15.91
CA LEU A 13 -29.18 -40.36 -15.07
C LEU A 13 -29.37 -41.89 -14.96
N SER A 14 -28.84 -42.69 -15.89
CA SER A 14 -28.86 -44.15 -15.82
C SER A 14 -27.79 -44.79 -14.93
N MET A 15 -26.85 -44.02 -14.35
CA MET A 15 -25.75 -44.56 -13.54
C MET A 15 -25.74 -44.13 -12.06
N GLY A 16 -26.69 -43.29 -11.61
CA GLY A 16 -26.56 -42.59 -10.31
C GLY A 16 -27.57 -42.91 -9.22
N TYR A 17 -28.69 -43.58 -9.49
CA TYR A 17 -29.70 -43.87 -8.46
C TYR A 17 -29.96 -45.37 -8.36
N GLY A 18 -29.45 -45.96 -7.28
CA GLY A 18 -29.84 -47.29 -6.83
C GLY A 18 -31.33 -47.32 -6.55
N VAL A 19 -32.06 -48.07 -7.38
CA VAL A 19 -33.44 -48.44 -7.10
C VAL A 19 -33.42 -49.45 -5.93
N PRO A 20 -34.19 -49.25 -4.85
CA PRO A 20 -34.28 -50.22 -3.76
C PRO A 20 -34.74 -51.59 -4.27
N ASN A 21 -34.01 -52.63 -3.87
CA ASN A 21 -34.27 -54.04 -4.12
C ASN A 21 -35.55 -54.50 -3.37
N ASP A 22 -36.73 -54.29 -3.94
CA ASP A 22 -37.95 -54.96 -3.45
C ASP A 22 -38.93 -55.43 -4.56
N ILE A 23 -38.48 -55.55 -5.82
CA ILE A 23 -39.32 -56.13 -6.91
C ILE A 23 -38.74 -57.43 -7.49
N LEU A 24 -37.71 -58.03 -6.87
CA LEU A 24 -37.16 -59.31 -7.32
C LEU A 24 -36.92 -60.25 -6.12
N ARG A 25 -38.02 -60.72 -5.51
CA ARG A 25 -38.01 -61.96 -4.72
C ARG A 25 -38.84 -63.00 -5.45
N THR A 26 -38.12 -63.94 -6.07
CA THR A 26 -38.64 -65.19 -6.62
C THR A 26 -39.08 -66.11 -5.50
N GLN A 27 -40.29 -66.68 -5.58
CA GLN A 27 -40.55 -68.03 -5.09
C GLN A 27 -41.66 -68.70 -5.91
N ASP A 28 -41.21 -69.64 -6.74
CA ASP A 28 -41.78 -70.96 -7.09
C ASP A 28 -43.31 -71.10 -7.20
N ASP A 29 -43.83 -71.25 -8.42
CA ASP A 29 -44.18 -72.57 -8.99
C ASP A 29 -44.94 -72.47 -10.34
N ALA A 30 -44.55 -73.35 -11.27
CA ALA A 30 -45.27 -73.92 -12.42
C ALA A 30 -46.14 -73.04 -13.37
N THR A 31 -45.61 -72.86 -14.59
CA THR A 31 -46.32 -72.81 -15.90
C THR A 31 -47.40 -71.73 -16.15
N GLY A 32 -47.05 -70.65 -16.89
CA GLY A 32 -48.01 -69.78 -17.59
C GLY A 32 -47.52 -68.33 -17.76
N ALA A 33 -47.58 -67.79 -18.98
CA ALA A 33 -47.02 -66.49 -19.40
C ALA A 33 -47.61 -65.24 -18.68
N PRO A 34 -46.85 -64.14 -18.49
CA PRO A 34 -47.42 -62.88 -18.02
C PRO A 34 -47.97 -62.04 -19.19
N SER A 35 -49.26 -61.72 -19.14
CA SER A 35 -49.90 -60.71 -19.97
C SER A 35 -49.66 -59.31 -19.40
N CYS A 36 -49.06 -58.39 -20.18
CA CYS A 36 -49.09 -56.95 -19.86
C CYS A 36 -50.52 -56.41 -20.02
N SER A 37 -51.03 -55.75 -18.98
CA SER A 37 -52.32 -55.07 -18.96
C SER A 37 -52.24 -53.69 -19.63
N CYS A 38 -53.28 -53.29 -20.36
CA CYS A 38 -53.39 -52.01 -21.05
C CYS A 38 -53.50 -50.79 -20.11
N ASP A 39 -53.68 -50.98 -18.80
CA ASP A 39 -53.79 -49.88 -17.82
C ASP A 39 -52.45 -49.20 -17.48
N ASP A 40 -51.32 -49.89 -17.68
CA ASP A 40 -49.99 -49.32 -17.38
C ASP A 40 -49.47 -48.38 -18.50
N ILE A 41 -49.99 -48.50 -19.72
CA ILE A 41 -49.63 -47.66 -20.86
C ILE A 41 -50.32 -46.28 -20.77
N GLY A 42 -51.60 -46.26 -20.36
CA GLY A 42 -52.35 -45.00 -20.21
C GLY A 42 -51.82 -44.10 -19.09
N ARG A 43 -51.26 -44.67 -18.02
CA ARG A 43 -50.57 -43.91 -16.97
C ARG A 43 -49.25 -43.31 -17.43
N LEU A 44 -48.53 -43.99 -18.32
CA LEU A 44 -47.28 -43.49 -18.89
C LEU A 44 -47.53 -42.32 -19.86
N GLU A 45 -48.57 -42.40 -20.70
CA GLU A 45 -48.94 -41.32 -21.63
C GLU A 45 -49.40 -40.04 -20.91
N LEU A 46 -50.11 -40.16 -19.79
CA LEU A 46 -50.51 -39.01 -18.98
C LEU A 46 -49.30 -38.28 -18.36
N VAL A 47 -48.31 -39.03 -17.86
CA VAL A 47 -47.09 -38.45 -17.29
C VAL A 47 -46.22 -37.80 -18.38
N ILE A 48 -46.13 -38.42 -19.57
CA ILE A 48 -45.38 -37.86 -20.70
C ILE A 48 -46.01 -36.54 -21.20
N ASN A 49 -47.34 -36.47 -21.28
CA ASN A 49 -48.03 -35.26 -21.72
C ASN A 49 -47.87 -34.09 -20.71
N ASP A 50 -47.93 -34.38 -19.41
CA ASP A 50 -47.70 -33.37 -18.36
C ASP A 50 -46.25 -32.85 -18.34
N LEU A 51 -45.29 -33.76 -18.55
CA LEU A 51 -43.87 -33.40 -18.68
C LEU A 51 -43.64 -32.53 -19.92
N THR A 52 -44.29 -32.87 -21.05
CA THR A 52 -44.17 -32.14 -22.31
C THR A 52 -44.76 -30.73 -22.20
N HIS A 53 -45.91 -30.59 -21.54
CA HIS A 53 -46.51 -29.28 -21.28
C HIS A 53 -45.61 -28.41 -20.38
N THR A 54 -45.05 -29.01 -19.33
CA THR A 54 -44.14 -28.31 -18.40
C THR A 54 -42.86 -27.85 -19.08
N VAL A 55 -42.27 -28.69 -19.94
CA VAL A 55 -41.06 -28.36 -20.72
C VAL A 55 -41.32 -27.22 -21.72
N ASN A 56 -42.46 -27.23 -22.40
CA ASN A 56 -42.82 -26.16 -23.33
C ASN A 56 -43.05 -24.82 -22.61
N THR A 57 -43.73 -24.85 -21.47
CA THR A 57 -43.95 -23.64 -20.64
C THR A 57 -42.64 -23.06 -20.11
N LEU A 58 -41.68 -23.92 -19.74
CA LEU A 58 -40.34 -23.48 -19.32
C LEU A 58 -39.52 -22.94 -20.49
N ALA A 59 -39.66 -23.49 -21.70
CA ALA A 59 -38.98 -23.00 -22.89
C ALA A 59 -39.48 -21.61 -23.32
N ASP A 60 -40.78 -21.35 -23.23
CA ASP A 60 -41.36 -20.04 -23.53
C ASP A 60 -40.95 -18.97 -22.49
N ARG A 61 -40.89 -19.35 -21.21
CA ARG A 61 -40.37 -18.46 -20.15
C ARG A 61 -38.88 -18.18 -20.31
N LEU A 62 -38.09 -19.17 -20.74
CA LEU A 62 -36.66 -19.00 -21.02
C LEU A 62 -36.45 -18.04 -22.21
N SER A 63 -37.25 -18.18 -23.27
CA SER A 63 -37.25 -17.27 -24.43
C SER A 63 -37.58 -15.82 -24.03
N GLN A 64 -38.61 -15.61 -23.21
CA GLN A 64 -38.97 -14.27 -22.72
C GLN A 64 -37.92 -13.67 -21.77
N MET A 65 -37.24 -14.51 -20.97
CA MET A 65 -36.10 -14.08 -20.16
C MET A 65 -34.90 -13.68 -21.02
N GLU A 66 -34.60 -14.43 -22.10
CA GLU A 66 -33.51 -14.12 -23.03
C GLU A 66 -33.72 -12.76 -23.72
N THR A 67 -34.93 -12.41 -24.17
CA THR A 67 -35.21 -11.11 -24.80
C THR A 67 -35.11 -9.94 -23.81
N THR A 68 -35.59 -10.12 -22.58
CA THR A 68 -35.56 -9.07 -21.55
C THR A 68 -34.13 -8.78 -21.06
N VAL A 69 -33.27 -9.81 -21.01
CA VAL A 69 -31.84 -9.66 -20.66
C VAL A 69 -31.08 -8.86 -21.71
N VAL A 70 -31.39 -9.03 -23.00
CA VAL A 70 -30.71 -8.33 -24.10
C VAL A 70 -31.03 -6.82 -24.11
N ASP A 71 -32.29 -6.45 -23.86
CA ASP A 71 -32.70 -5.03 -23.84
C ASP A 71 -32.18 -4.27 -22.61
N THR A 72 -31.96 -4.96 -21.48
CA THR A 72 -31.46 -4.34 -20.24
C THR A 72 -29.92 -4.18 -20.22
N GLN A 73 -29.19 -5.05 -20.92
CA GLN A 73 -27.72 -5.02 -21.03
C GLN A 73 -27.17 -3.84 -21.84
N ALA A 74 -27.97 -3.25 -22.73
CA ALA A 74 -27.55 -2.13 -23.56
C ALA A 74 -27.46 -0.78 -22.80
N LEU A 75 -28.15 -0.65 -21.65
CA LEU A 75 -28.21 0.60 -20.86
C LEU A 75 -27.30 0.61 -19.62
N ALA A 76 -26.90 -0.56 -19.09
CA ALA A 76 -26.06 -0.69 -17.89
C ALA A 76 -24.56 -0.93 -18.17
N SER A 77 -24.16 -1.04 -19.44
CA SER A 77 -22.85 -1.58 -19.86
C SER A 77 -21.71 -0.56 -19.98
N LEU A 78 -21.90 0.71 -19.58
CA LEU A 78 -20.83 1.71 -19.66
C LEU A 78 -20.09 1.99 -18.35
N ASP A 79 -20.61 1.61 -17.18
CA ASP A 79 -20.06 2.09 -15.88
C ASP A 79 -19.63 0.97 -14.89
N HIS A 80 -19.65 -0.30 -15.29
CA HIS A 80 -19.26 -1.44 -14.43
C HIS A 80 -18.24 -2.40 -15.05
N ALA A 81 -17.56 -1.99 -16.13
CA ALA A 81 -16.54 -2.82 -16.76
C ALA A 81 -15.37 -3.08 -15.79
N LEU A 82 -14.80 -4.29 -15.83
CA LEU A 82 -13.66 -4.64 -14.98
C LEU A 82 -12.46 -3.72 -15.27
N GLY A 83 -11.85 -3.18 -14.22
CA GLY A 83 -10.81 -2.14 -14.31
C GLY A 83 -11.32 -0.70 -14.26
N THR A 84 -12.61 -0.50 -13.98
CA THR A 84 -13.20 0.80 -13.62
C THR A 84 -13.12 1.04 -12.12
N GLU A 85 -13.34 2.27 -11.68
CA GLU A 85 -13.36 2.64 -10.25
C GLU A 85 -14.38 1.82 -9.45
N LEU A 86 -15.55 1.56 -10.04
CA LEU A 86 -16.64 0.78 -9.44
C LEU A 86 -16.43 -0.74 -9.49
N ASN A 87 -15.51 -1.21 -10.32
CA ASN A 87 -15.18 -2.62 -10.46
C ASN A 87 -13.67 -2.79 -10.69
N PRO A 88 -12.83 -2.45 -9.70
CA PRO A 88 -11.38 -2.45 -9.84
C PRO A 88 -10.88 -3.89 -9.96
N ALA A 89 -9.89 -4.11 -10.83
CA ALA A 89 -9.32 -5.43 -11.04
C ALA A 89 -8.12 -5.68 -10.11
N SER A 90 -7.76 -6.93 -9.84
CA SER A 90 -6.52 -7.21 -9.10
C SER A 90 -5.25 -6.95 -9.91
N SER A 91 -5.33 -6.96 -11.25
CA SER A 91 -4.23 -6.66 -12.16
C SER A 91 -4.71 -6.31 -13.57
N CYS A 92 -3.83 -5.67 -14.36
CA CYS A 92 -4.11 -5.40 -15.78
C CYS A 92 -4.32 -6.69 -16.59
N LEU A 93 -3.69 -7.81 -16.20
CA LEU A 93 -3.87 -9.08 -16.89
C LEU A 93 -5.30 -9.61 -16.73
N LEU A 94 -5.88 -9.49 -15.53
CA LEU A 94 -7.26 -9.88 -15.29
C LEU A 94 -8.23 -9.08 -16.18
N ILE A 95 -7.99 -7.77 -16.33
CA ILE A 95 -8.76 -6.91 -17.26
C ILE A 95 -8.60 -7.43 -18.69
N LYS A 96 -7.36 -7.68 -19.14
CA LYS A 96 -7.08 -8.11 -20.52
C LYS A 96 -7.72 -9.46 -20.86
N GLN A 97 -7.81 -10.38 -19.90
CA GLN A 97 -8.44 -11.68 -20.13
C GLN A 97 -9.96 -11.60 -20.16
N ASN A 98 -10.55 -10.74 -19.32
CA ASN A 98 -12.00 -10.51 -19.32
C ASN A 98 -12.44 -9.70 -20.54
N ASN A 99 -11.63 -8.73 -20.96
CA ASN A 99 -11.84 -7.94 -22.17
C ASN A 99 -10.58 -7.95 -23.05
N PRO A 100 -10.45 -8.92 -23.97
CA PRO A 100 -9.32 -8.98 -24.90
C PRO A 100 -9.17 -7.75 -25.81
N SER A 101 -10.24 -6.96 -25.97
CA SER A 101 -10.24 -5.70 -26.73
C SER A 101 -9.81 -4.48 -25.92
N SER A 102 -9.51 -4.63 -24.63
CA SER A 102 -8.99 -3.55 -23.78
C SER A 102 -7.74 -2.92 -24.41
N GLN A 103 -7.67 -1.59 -24.33
CA GLN A 103 -6.62 -0.77 -24.91
C GLN A 103 -5.66 -0.30 -23.83
N ASP A 104 -4.47 0.15 -24.23
CA ASP A 104 -3.52 0.72 -23.29
C ASP A 104 -4.11 1.98 -22.64
N GLY A 105 -3.82 2.20 -21.36
CA GLY A 105 -4.29 3.40 -20.67
C GLY A 105 -4.46 3.24 -19.17
N ALA A 106 -5.15 4.19 -18.56
CA ALA A 106 -5.42 4.20 -17.12
C ALA A 106 -6.54 3.22 -16.76
N TYR A 107 -6.31 2.44 -15.71
CA TYR A 107 -7.30 1.53 -15.11
C TYR A 107 -7.20 1.60 -13.59
N PHE A 108 -8.30 1.25 -12.93
CA PHE A 108 -8.37 1.10 -11.48
C PHE A 108 -8.12 -0.34 -11.07
N LEU A 109 -7.20 -0.52 -10.13
CA LEU A 109 -6.86 -1.80 -9.55
C LEU A 109 -7.10 -1.80 -8.04
N ILE A 110 -7.24 -2.99 -7.46
CA ILE A 110 -7.37 -3.20 -6.03
C ILE A 110 -6.25 -4.12 -5.52
N GLY A 111 -5.50 -3.64 -4.53
CA GLY A 111 -4.45 -4.40 -3.85
C GLY A 111 -5.04 -5.48 -2.95
N LYS A 112 -4.20 -6.43 -2.52
CA LYS A 112 -4.61 -7.50 -1.57
C LYS A 112 -5.03 -6.96 -0.19
N ASP A 113 -4.64 -5.73 0.11
CA ASP A 113 -5.01 -4.97 1.31
C ASP A 113 -6.32 -4.20 1.15
N GLY A 114 -6.96 -4.26 -0.02
CA GLY A 114 -8.19 -3.52 -0.33
C GLY A 114 -7.94 -2.09 -0.82
N ALA A 115 -6.68 -1.66 -0.95
CA ALA A 115 -6.37 -0.33 -1.47
C ALA A 115 -6.70 -0.25 -2.96
N ILE A 116 -7.61 0.66 -3.32
CA ILE A 116 -7.92 0.97 -4.72
C ILE A 116 -6.91 2.01 -5.20
N TYR A 117 -6.30 1.78 -6.37
CA TYR A 117 -5.34 2.71 -6.97
C TYR A 117 -5.47 2.72 -8.48
N GLN A 118 -5.26 3.89 -9.08
CA GLN A 118 -5.20 4.03 -10.53
C GLN A 118 -3.77 3.82 -11.03
N THR A 119 -3.61 3.04 -12.11
CA THR A 119 -2.32 2.84 -12.77
C THR A 119 -2.45 2.69 -14.28
N TYR A 120 -1.32 2.75 -14.99
CA TYR A 120 -1.25 2.52 -16.43
C TYR A 120 -1.14 1.02 -16.73
N CYS A 121 -2.01 0.53 -17.60
CA CYS A 121 -1.93 -0.81 -18.17
C CYS A 121 -1.46 -0.76 -19.62
N ASP A 122 -0.43 -1.56 -19.95
CA ASP A 122 -0.13 -1.92 -21.33
C ASP A 122 -0.87 -3.22 -21.69
N MET A 123 -1.89 -3.05 -22.53
CA MET A 123 -2.80 -4.07 -23.01
C MET A 123 -2.41 -4.63 -24.39
N THR A 124 -1.22 -4.27 -24.90
CA THR A 124 -0.81 -4.65 -26.25
C THR A 124 0.47 -5.50 -26.27
N THR A 125 1.49 -5.15 -25.48
CA THR A 125 2.82 -5.80 -25.57
C THR A 125 2.74 -7.28 -25.16
N ALA A 126 3.17 -8.18 -26.06
CA ALA A 126 3.16 -9.63 -25.85
C ALA A 126 1.79 -10.19 -25.39
N GLY A 127 0.70 -9.66 -25.94
CA GLY A 127 -0.68 -10.04 -25.60
C GLY A 127 -1.31 -9.18 -24.50
N GLY A 128 -0.58 -8.21 -23.95
CA GLY A 128 -1.09 -7.26 -22.96
C GLY A 128 -1.18 -7.81 -21.55
N GLY A 129 -1.73 -6.97 -20.66
CA GLY A 129 -1.90 -7.28 -19.25
C GLY A 129 -0.73 -6.86 -18.36
N TRP A 130 0.08 -5.91 -18.81
CA TRP A 130 1.21 -5.38 -18.05
C TRP A 130 0.75 -4.20 -17.18
N THR A 131 1.07 -4.25 -15.90
CA THR A 131 0.68 -3.26 -14.88
C THR A 131 1.88 -2.39 -14.53
N LEU A 132 1.80 -1.07 -14.72
CA LEU A 132 2.82 -0.14 -14.21
C LEU A 132 2.79 -0.19 -12.68
N VAL A 133 3.92 -0.44 -12.04
CA VAL A 133 4.00 -0.57 -10.58
C VAL A 133 4.93 0.44 -9.93
N SER A 134 5.94 0.89 -10.67
CA SER A 134 6.84 1.95 -10.23
C SER A 134 7.54 2.67 -11.38
N SER A 135 8.13 3.81 -11.09
CA SER A 135 9.10 4.51 -11.94
C SER A 135 10.21 5.10 -11.09
N VAL A 136 11.44 5.07 -11.62
CA VAL A 136 12.63 5.69 -11.02
C VAL A 136 12.98 6.92 -11.84
N HIS A 137 12.69 8.08 -11.28
CA HIS A 137 12.91 9.40 -11.86
C HIS A 137 14.15 10.02 -11.22
N GLU A 138 14.80 10.92 -11.96
CA GLU A 138 15.89 11.73 -11.44
C GLU A 138 15.47 13.20 -11.58
N ASP A 139 15.28 13.86 -10.45
CA ASP A 139 14.80 15.23 -10.38
C ASP A 139 15.93 16.26 -10.36
N ASP A 140 17.05 15.96 -9.69
CA ASP A 140 18.25 16.78 -9.69
C ASP A 140 19.52 15.93 -9.57
N LEU A 141 20.14 15.61 -10.70
CA LEU A 141 21.35 14.80 -10.75
C LEU A 141 22.55 15.43 -10.00
N TYR A 142 22.48 16.71 -9.62
CA TYR A 142 23.47 17.38 -8.77
C TYR A 142 23.07 17.44 -7.29
N GLY A 143 21.77 17.28 -7.00
CA GLY A 143 21.27 16.84 -5.70
C GLY A 143 21.84 15.46 -5.40
N LYS A 144 22.40 15.28 -4.21
CA LYS A 144 23.08 14.03 -3.84
C LYS A 144 22.45 13.45 -2.61
N CYS A 145 21.58 12.47 -2.82
CA CYS A 145 20.73 11.88 -1.78
C CYS A 145 19.95 12.96 -1.04
N THR A 146 19.28 13.80 -1.80
CA THR A 146 18.43 14.90 -1.34
C THR A 146 16.95 14.54 -1.45
N ALA A 147 16.05 15.46 -1.09
CA ALA A 147 14.64 15.28 -1.36
C ALA A 147 14.42 15.00 -2.85
N GLY A 148 13.73 13.91 -3.19
CA GLY A 148 13.60 13.42 -4.56
C GLY A 148 14.23 12.04 -4.76
N ASP A 149 15.37 11.78 -4.11
CA ASP A 149 16.17 10.55 -4.26
C ASP A 149 15.60 9.34 -3.50
N ARG A 150 14.33 9.00 -3.75
CA ARG A 150 13.58 7.99 -2.97
C ARG A 150 14.05 6.57 -3.25
N TRP A 151 14.63 6.29 -4.42
CA TRP A 151 15.14 4.96 -4.75
C TRP A 151 16.59 4.73 -4.30
N THR A 152 17.19 5.71 -3.63
CA THR A 152 18.46 5.61 -2.92
C THR A 152 18.31 6.07 -1.48
N SER A 153 18.53 7.35 -1.20
CA SER A 153 18.26 7.92 0.10
C SER A 153 17.94 9.41 0.02
N THR A 154 16.96 9.86 0.79
CA THR A 154 16.65 11.28 0.98
C THR A 154 17.37 11.89 2.19
N ARG A 155 18.26 11.12 2.83
CA ARG A 155 18.96 11.45 4.09
C ARG A 155 20.45 11.70 3.90
N GLY A 156 20.86 12.04 2.68
CA GLY A 156 22.26 12.17 2.30
C GLY A 156 23.01 10.84 2.26
N ASN A 157 24.33 10.94 2.09
CA ASN A 157 25.22 9.78 2.08
C ASN A 157 25.63 9.40 3.52
N ASN A 158 24.93 8.42 4.11
CA ASN A 158 25.02 8.12 5.55
C ASN A 158 25.32 6.64 5.83
N VAL A 159 26.49 6.36 6.42
CA VAL A 159 26.92 4.99 6.75
C VAL A 159 26.04 4.31 7.79
N ASN A 160 25.38 5.08 8.66
CA ASN A 160 24.45 4.56 9.66
C ASN A 160 23.10 4.17 9.05
N TYR A 161 22.86 4.55 7.79
CA TYR A 161 21.67 4.20 7.02
C TYR A 161 22.04 3.45 5.74
N PRO A 162 22.72 2.29 5.86
CA PRO A 162 23.36 1.64 4.72
C PRO A 162 22.35 1.16 3.67
N GLY A 163 21.09 0.91 4.05
CA GLY A 163 19.99 0.54 3.15
C GLY A 163 19.31 1.71 2.44
N GLY A 164 19.66 2.95 2.79
CA GLY A 164 18.96 4.14 2.29
C GLY A 164 17.50 4.13 2.70
N ASP A 165 16.63 4.77 1.93
CA ASP A 165 15.20 4.87 2.25
C ASP A 165 14.47 3.53 2.19
N GLY A 166 15.12 2.49 1.64
CA GLY A 166 14.60 1.12 1.63
C GLY A 166 13.38 0.92 0.74
N ASN A 167 13.04 1.88 -0.13
CA ASN A 167 11.82 1.88 -0.94
C ASN A 167 11.71 0.70 -1.91
N TRP A 168 12.83 0.03 -2.24
CA TRP A 168 12.83 -1.22 -3.00
C TRP A 168 12.23 -2.42 -2.24
N ALA A 169 12.29 -2.40 -0.91
CA ALA A 169 11.96 -3.53 -0.03
C ALA A 169 11.01 -3.17 1.12
N ASN A 170 10.33 -2.02 1.03
CA ASN A 170 9.27 -1.59 1.95
C ASN A 170 7.90 -1.50 1.23
N VAL A 171 6.84 -1.21 1.98
CA VAL A 171 5.47 -1.03 1.45
C VAL A 171 5.08 0.44 1.22
N HIS A 172 6.03 1.36 1.39
CA HIS A 172 5.80 2.79 1.15
C HIS A 172 5.41 3.03 -0.32
N THR A 173 4.49 3.95 -0.57
CA THR A 173 3.98 4.31 -1.90
C THR A 173 4.01 5.81 -2.07
N PHE A 174 4.29 6.27 -3.29
CA PHE A 174 4.44 7.69 -3.60
C PHE A 174 4.16 7.95 -5.07
N GLY A 175 3.92 9.22 -5.40
CA GLY A 175 3.58 9.67 -6.73
C GLY A 175 2.22 9.16 -7.21
N SER A 176 1.93 9.46 -8.47
CA SER A 176 0.70 9.02 -9.15
C SER A 176 1.04 8.56 -10.57
N MET A 177 0.13 7.82 -11.20
CA MET A 177 0.28 7.44 -12.61
C MET A 177 0.47 8.67 -13.51
N GLY A 178 -0.16 9.80 -13.17
CA GLY A 178 -0.06 11.06 -13.90
C GLY A 178 1.30 11.76 -13.80
N SER A 179 2.07 11.48 -12.74
CA SER A 179 3.35 12.13 -12.45
C SER A 179 4.55 11.19 -12.67
N ALA A 180 4.35 9.98 -13.19
CA ALA A 180 5.38 8.95 -13.27
C ALA A 180 6.58 9.28 -14.18
N THR A 181 6.55 10.39 -14.92
CA THR A 181 7.67 10.94 -15.73
C THR A 181 8.20 12.27 -15.21
N THR A 182 7.64 12.79 -14.12
CA THR A 182 7.97 14.10 -13.54
C THR A 182 8.45 13.98 -12.09
N ASP A 183 8.15 12.85 -11.44
CA ASP A 183 8.59 12.47 -10.11
C ASP A 183 8.56 10.94 -10.01
N ASP A 184 9.11 10.38 -8.95
CA ASP A 184 9.03 8.94 -8.70
C ASP A 184 7.59 8.46 -8.54
N TYR A 185 7.38 7.21 -8.93
CA TYR A 185 6.10 6.54 -8.75
C TYR A 185 6.32 5.17 -8.11
N LYS A 186 5.49 4.82 -7.13
CA LYS A 186 5.38 3.47 -6.59
C LYS A 186 3.98 3.26 -6.05
N ASN A 187 3.27 2.25 -6.55
CA ASN A 187 1.90 1.92 -6.14
C ASN A 187 1.82 0.59 -5.38
N PRO A 188 0.67 0.26 -4.75
CA PRO A 188 0.51 -1.00 -4.03
C PRO A 188 0.73 -2.26 -4.87
N GLY A 189 0.59 -2.17 -6.19
CA GLY A 189 0.90 -3.28 -7.12
C GLY A 189 2.36 -3.73 -7.06
N TYR A 190 3.30 -2.85 -6.68
CA TYR A 190 4.73 -3.16 -6.57
C TYR A 190 5.03 -4.31 -5.61
N PHE A 191 4.31 -4.37 -4.48
CA PHE A 191 4.50 -5.39 -3.44
C PHE A 191 3.34 -6.39 -3.32
N SER A 192 2.18 -6.12 -3.93
CA SER A 192 0.99 -6.99 -3.80
C SER A 192 0.77 -7.96 -4.96
N ILE A 193 1.13 -7.58 -6.19
CA ILE A 193 0.94 -8.42 -7.39
C ILE A 193 1.94 -9.57 -7.38
N HIS A 194 1.49 -10.76 -7.74
CA HIS A 194 2.36 -11.94 -7.94
C HIS A 194 2.69 -12.07 -9.43
N ALA A 195 3.65 -11.28 -9.89
CA ALA A 195 4.19 -11.30 -11.24
C ALA A 195 5.19 -12.44 -11.46
N SER A 196 5.43 -12.72 -12.74
CA SER A 196 6.49 -13.66 -13.14
C SER A 196 7.55 -13.01 -14.02
N ASN A 197 7.22 -11.89 -14.65
CA ASN A 197 8.14 -11.12 -15.49
C ASN A 197 8.02 -9.63 -15.23
N VAL A 198 9.10 -8.91 -15.54
CA VAL A 198 9.16 -7.46 -15.52
C VAL A 198 9.38 -6.91 -16.93
N MET A 199 8.75 -5.78 -17.25
CA MET A 199 8.99 -5.00 -18.45
C MET A 199 9.46 -3.61 -18.04
N LEU A 200 10.47 -3.08 -18.73
CA LEU A 200 11.03 -1.77 -18.47
C LEU A 200 10.86 -0.90 -19.71
N TRP A 201 10.36 0.31 -19.51
CA TRP A 201 10.34 1.37 -20.51
C TRP A 201 11.23 2.51 -20.09
N HIS A 202 12.00 3.05 -21.04
CA HIS A 202 12.74 4.29 -20.86
C HIS A 202 11.97 5.38 -21.60
N VAL A 203 11.44 6.33 -20.84
CA VAL A 203 10.53 7.37 -21.33
C VAL A 203 11.13 8.73 -20.99
N PRO A 204 11.24 9.69 -21.93
CA PRO A 204 11.69 11.03 -21.60
C PRO A 204 10.88 11.65 -20.45
N ASN A 205 11.52 12.48 -19.63
CA ASN A 205 10.86 13.19 -18.55
C ASN A 205 9.77 14.13 -19.08
N ASN A 206 8.77 14.43 -18.25
CA ASN A 206 7.66 15.35 -18.56
C ASN A 206 6.74 14.89 -19.72
N VAL A 207 6.77 13.61 -20.09
CA VAL A 207 5.81 13.03 -21.06
C VAL A 207 4.48 12.77 -20.35
N PRO A 208 3.31 13.12 -20.93
CA PRO A 208 2.01 12.82 -20.31
C PRO A 208 1.62 11.33 -20.46
N PRO A 209 0.76 10.78 -19.58
CA PRO A 209 0.41 9.35 -19.59
C PRO A 209 -0.07 8.77 -20.92
N LYS A 210 -0.85 9.54 -21.68
CA LYS A 210 -1.36 9.11 -22.99
C LYS A 210 -0.24 8.84 -24.02
N GLU A 211 0.94 9.39 -23.79
CA GLU A 211 2.09 9.32 -24.70
C GLU A 211 3.23 8.47 -24.16
N TYR A 212 3.14 7.92 -22.94
CA TYR A 212 4.21 7.10 -22.33
C TYR A 212 4.76 6.05 -23.30
N LYS A 213 3.86 5.28 -23.93
CA LYS A 213 4.26 4.19 -24.83
C LYS A 213 4.88 4.68 -26.13
N THR A 214 4.35 5.76 -26.70
CA THR A 214 4.80 6.30 -27.99
C THR A 214 6.09 7.11 -27.86
N ALA A 215 6.30 7.75 -26.70
CA ALA A 215 7.51 8.51 -26.40
C ALA A 215 8.66 7.61 -25.89
N ALA A 216 8.35 6.41 -25.38
CA ALA A 216 9.37 5.45 -24.96
C ALA A 216 10.33 5.14 -26.13
N TYR A 217 11.61 5.44 -25.96
CA TYR A 217 12.63 5.15 -27.00
C TYR A 217 13.22 3.74 -26.84
N LEU A 218 13.04 3.12 -25.67
CA LEU A 218 13.50 1.77 -25.39
C LEU A 218 12.45 1.03 -24.56
N ARG A 219 12.05 -0.17 -25.02
CA ARG A 219 11.08 -1.04 -24.34
C ARG A 219 11.52 -2.49 -24.44
N TYR A 220 11.67 -3.15 -23.30
CA TYR A 220 12.06 -4.56 -23.25
C TYR A 220 11.49 -5.23 -22.01
N ARG A 221 11.49 -6.56 -22.01
CA ARG A 221 10.91 -7.37 -20.94
C ARG A 221 11.63 -8.68 -20.75
N THR A 222 11.55 -9.22 -19.55
CA THR A 222 11.94 -10.61 -19.30
C THR A 222 10.85 -11.54 -19.84
N SER A 223 11.23 -12.79 -20.14
CA SER A 223 10.28 -13.81 -20.61
C SER A 223 10.47 -15.18 -19.97
N THR A 224 11.28 -15.27 -18.92
CA THR A 224 11.69 -16.52 -18.28
C THR A 224 10.83 -16.92 -17.08
N GLY A 225 9.98 -16.01 -16.58
CA GLY A 225 9.22 -16.28 -15.35
C GLY A 225 10.05 -16.13 -14.07
N PHE A 226 11.20 -15.46 -14.11
CA PHE A 226 12.19 -15.47 -13.02
C PHE A 226 11.62 -15.03 -11.66
N LEU A 227 10.64 -14.12 -11.62
CA LEU A 227 10.07 -13.64 -10.36
C LEU A 227 9.38 -14.75 -9.56
N ASP A 228 8.93 -15.84 -10.20
CA ASP A 228 8.32 -16.98 -9.51
C ASP A 228 9.28 -17.63 -8.49
N SER A 229 10.59 -17.53 -8.74
CA SER A 229 11.63 -18.04 -7.84
C SER A 229 12.02 -17.06 -6.73
N TYR A 230 11.50 -15.83 -6.77
CA TYR A 230 11.88 -14.72 -5.89
C TYR A 230 10.66 -14.03 -5.24
N GLY A 231 9.61 -14.81 -4.95
CA GLY A 231 8.41 -14.33 -4.24
C GLY A 231 7.37 -13.60 -5.11
N GLY A 232 7.60 -13.51 -6.42
CA GLY A 232 6.63 -13.02 -7.39
C GLY A 232 6.64 -11.50 -7.62
N ASN A 233 7.56 -10.74 -7.03
CA ASN A 233 7.70 -9.31 -7.33
C ASN A 233 9.07 -8.79 -6.87
N LEU A 234 9.42 -7.56 -7.27
CA LEU A 234 10.68 -6.92 -6.90
C LEU A 234 10.75 -6.61 -5.40
N TYR A 235 9.62 -6.34 -4.73
CA TYR A 235 9.60 -6.19 -3.27
C TYR A 235 10.16 -7.43 -2.57
N SER A 236 9.64 -8.63 -2.89
CA SER A 236 10.15 -9.88 -2.33
C SER A 236 11.56 -10.20 -2.83
N LEU A 237 11.89 -9.89 -4.09
CA LEU A 237 13.25 -10.07 -4.61
C LEU A 237 14.27 -9.31 -3.75
N PHE A 238 14.02 -8.03 -3.45
CA PHE A 238 14.94 -7.23 -2.65
C PHE A 238 14.83 -7.49 -1.15
N LYS A 239 13.62 -7.72 -0.63
CA LYS A 239 13.41 -7.97 0.81
C LYS A 239 13.95 -9.33 1.25
N ASP A 240 13.62 -10.38 0.51
CA ASP A 240 13.78 -11.76 0.98
C ASP A 240 15.02 -12.45 0.38
N HIS A 241 15.53 -11.97 -0.76
CA HIS A 241 16.61 -12.65 -1.50
C HIS A 241 17.87 -11.80 -1.73
N PHE A 242 17.71 -10.52 -2.08
CA PHE A 242 18.81 -9.64 -2.45
C PHE A 242 18.70 -8.27 -1.76
N PRO A 243 18.87 -8.20 -0.43
CA PRO A 243 18.80 -6.94 0.30
C PRO A 243 19.81 -5.92 -0.24
N ILE A 244 19.34 -4.67 -0.32
CA ILE A 244 20.12 -3.51 -0.74
C ILE A 244 20.60 -2.82 0.52
N ALA A 245 21.89 -2.92 0.81
CA ALA A 245 22.57 -2.06 1.75
C ALA A 245 24.07 -2.04 1.48
N TYR A 246 24.74 -0.96 1.88
CA TYR A 246 26.20 -0.88 1.87
C TYR A 246 26.84 -1.98 2.71
N GLY A 247 27.92 -2.57 2.20
CA GLY A 247 28.76 -3.52 2.93
C GLY A 247 28.24 -4.95 3.01
N LEU A 248 27.09 -5.27 2.38
CA LEU A 248 26.53 -6.62 2.37
C LEU A 248 27.24 -7.59 1.42
N GLY A 249 28.09 -7.10 0.51
CA GLY A 249 28.75 -7.93 -0.48
C GLY A 249 29.78 -7.20 -1.33
N THR A 250 30.23 -7.89 -2.38
CA THR A 250 31.29 -7.46 -3.30
C THR A 250 30.87 -7.67 -4.75
N TYR A 251 31.37 -6.82 -5.65
CA TYR A 251 31.02 -6.85 -7.08
C TYR A 251 31.46 -8.13 -7.81
N THR A 252 32.40 -8.90 -7.24
CA THR A 252 32.94 -10.11 -7.86
C THR A 252 32.22 -11.39 -7.47
N HIS A 253 31.42 -11.40 -6.41
CA HIS A 253 30.80 -12.62 -5.88
C HIS A 253 29.32 -12.50 -5.56
N ASP A 254 28.86 -11.32 -5.16
CA ASP A 254 27.57 -11.17 -4.48
C ASP A 254 26.53 -10.43 -5.33
N ASN A 255 26.83 -10.13 -6.59
CA ASN A 255 25.85 -9.54 -7.49
C ASN A 255 24.62 -10.46 -7.64
N GLY A 256 23.44 -9.87 -7.68
CA GLY A 256 22.20 -10.57 -7.93
C GLY A 256 22.02 -10.96 -9.39
N PRO A 257 20.86 -11.53 -9.73
CA PRO A 257 20.65 -12.21 -10.99
C PRO A 257 20.60 -11.24 -12.17
N ALA A 258 21.28 -11.61 -13.25
CA ALA A 258 21.13 -10.97 -14.56
C ALA A 258 20.15 -11.80 -15.42
N ILE A 259 19.02 -11.19 -15.77
CA ILE A 259 17.92 -11.86 -16.46
C ILE A 259 17.91 -11.45 -17.93
N PRO A 260 17.92 -12.39 -18.89
CA PRO A 260 17.83 -12.06 -20.32
C PRO A 260 16.53 -11.31 -20.65
N ILE A 261 16.63 -10.34 -21.56
CA ILE A 261 15.49 -9.55 -22.03
C ILE A 261 15.16 -9.80 -23.50
N VAL A 262 13.92 -9.48 -23.87
CA VAL A 262 13.43 -9.42 -25.24
C VAL A 262 13.03 -7.97 -25.50
N TYR A 263 13.59 -7.37 -26.54
CA TYR A 263 13.23 -6.01 -26.97
C TYR A 263 11.88 -6.02 -27.70
N ASP A 264 10.95 -5.19 -27.24
CA ASP A 264 9.74 -4.84 -27.98
C ASP A 264 9.94 -3.52 -28.77
N LEU A 265 10.91 -2.70 -28.36
CA LEU A 265 11.45 -1.55 -29.09
C LEU A 265 12.93 -1.32 -28.69
N GLY A 266 13.81 -1.16 -29.67
CA GLY A 266 15.26 -1.00 -29.48
C GLY A 266 16.04 -2.30 -29.71
N ASN A 267 17.33 -2.29 -29.39
CA ASN A 267 18.25 -3.42 -29.51
C ASN A 267 19.52 -3.16 -28.67
N ASP A 268 20.41 -4.15 -28.61
CA ASP A 268 21.68 -4.05 -27.89
C ASP A 268 22.54 -2.87 -28.36
N THR A 269 22.60 -2.60 -29.66
CA THR A 269 23.36 -1.47 -30.22
C THR A 269 22.85 -0.12 -29.74
N LEU A 270 21.52 0.05 -29.63
CA LEU A 270 20.93 1.25 -29.04
C LEU A 270 21.33 1.36 -27.57
N VAL A 271 21.24 0.26 -26.79
CA VAL A 271 21.66 0.26 -25.38
C VAL A 271 23.12 0.66 -25.25
N GLU A 272 24.04 0.04 -26.00
CA GLU A 272 25.47 0.38 -25.98
C GLU A 272 25.71 1.87 -26.30
N SER A 273 24.95 2.45 -27.24
CA SER A 273 25.10 3.87 -27.61
C SER A 273 24.65 4.85 -26.53
N LEU A 274 23.84 4.39 -25.57
CA LEU A 274 23.28 5.21 -24.49
C LEU A 274 24.15 5.19 -23.22
N LEU A 275 24.93 4.13 -23.06
CA LEU A 275 25.79 3.86 -21.91
C LEU A 275 27.09 4.70 -21.93
N PRO A 276 27.78 4.81 -20.79
CA PRO A 276 29.12 5.37 -20.75
C PRO A 276 30.10 4.60 -21.65
N PRO A 277 30.86 5.27 -22.55
CA PRO A 277 31.79 4.58 -23.45
C PRO A 277 32.83 3.73 -22.73
N ASN A 278 33.28 4.12 -21.53
CA ASN A 278 34.25 3.34 -20.76
C ASN A 278 33.66 2.00 -20.28
N ALA A 279 32.38 1.97 -19.89
CA ALA A 279 31.73 0.74 -19.45
C ALA A 279 31.60 -0.27 -20.61
N VAL A 280 31.29 0.22 -21.82
CA VAL A 280 31.17 -0.60 -23.04
C VAL A 280 32.54 -1.07 -23.51
N THR A 281 33.50 -0.16 -23.68
CA THR A 281 34.85 -0.50 -24.21
C THR A 281 35.65 -1.41 -23.29
N ARG A 282 35.39 -1.39 -21.98
CA ARG A 282 35.97 -2.32 -21.00
C ARG A 282 35.19 -3.62 -20.85
N ASN A 283 34.10 -3.77 -21.60
CA ASN A 283 33.22 -4.94 -21.55
C ASN A 283 32.64 -5.19 -20.14
N GLU A 284 32.44 -4.10 -19.38
CA GLU A 284 31.88 -4.12 -18.03
C GLU A 284 30.34 -4.14 -18.06
N ALA A 285 29.72 -3.60 -19.10
CA ALA A 285 28.27 -3.58 -19.31
C ALA A 285 27.91 -4.39 -20.55
N VAL A 286 27.36 -5.59 -20.37
CA VAL A 286 26.96 -6.49 -21.46
C VAL A 286 25.46 -6.30 -21.74
N PRO A 287 25.05 -5.79 -22.91
CA PRO A 287 23.63 -5.55 -23.21
C PRO A 287 22.83 -6.87 -23.34
N GLY A 288 21.50 -6.75 -23.38
CA GLY A 288 20.59 -7.89 -23.55
C GLY A 288 20.11 -8.52 -22.23
N PHE A 289 20.28 -7.83 -21.10
CA PHE A 289 19.82 -8.27 -19.79
C PHE A 289 19.13 -7.16 -18.98
N VAL A 290 18.54 -7.52 -17.85
CA VAL A 290 18.31 -6.62 -16.73
C VAL A 290 18.86 -7.29 -15.48
N GLN A 291 19.68 -6.59 -14.72
CA GLN A 291 20.32 -7.15 -13.53
C GLN A 291 19.82 -6.46 -12.26
N PHE A 292 19.68 -7.24 -11.19
CA PHE A 292 19.22 -6.77 -9.89
C PHE A 292 20.32 -6.91 -8.85
N ARG A 293 20.45 -5.91 -7.97
CA ARG A 293 21.39 -5.81 -6.85
C ARG A 293 22.85 -6.01 -7.28
N VAL A 294 23.54 -4.93 -7.66
CA VAL A 294 24.95 -4.97 -8.08
C VAL A 294 25.81 -4.13 -7.17
N PHE A 295 26.92 -4.68 -6.69
CA PHE A 295 27.87 -3.96 -5.85
C PHE A 295 28.93 -3.22 -6.66
N THR A 296 29.48 -2.17 -6.07
CA THR A 296 30.67 -1.47 -6.58
C THR A 296 31.96 -2.06 -5.98
N ASN A 297 33.13 -1.62 -6.48
CA ASN A 297 34.43 -1.90 -5.87
C ASN A 297 34.52 -1.56 -4.38
N THR A 298 33.81 -0.51 -3.94
CA THR A 298 33.77 -0.04 -2.55
C THR A 298 32.62 -0.61 -1.73
N ARG A 299 31.92 -1.64 -2.25
CA ARG A 299 30.80 -2.33 -1.56
C ARG A 299 29.55 -1.48 -1.38
N SER A 300 29.45 -0.35 -2.10
CA SER A 300 28.18 0.33 -2.27
C SER A 300 27.27 -0.50 -3.15
N CYS A 301 25.96 -0.39 -2.95
CA CYS A 301 25.00 -1.32 -3.53
C CYS A 301 24.01 -0.55 -4.41
N THR A 302 23.93 -0.94 -5.69
CA THR A 302 22.95 -0.45 -6.66
C THR A 302 21.73 -1.37 -6.71
N ALA A 303 20.57 -0.86 -7.09
CA ALA A 303 19.34 -1.67 -7.12
C ALA A 303 19.13 -2.40 -8.46
N VAL A 304 19.18 -1.68 -9.58
CA VAL A 304 18.86 -2.24 -10.91
C VAL A 304 19.85 -1.73 -11.96
N CYS A 305 20.31 -2.59 -12.84
CA CYS A 305 21.08 -2.23 -14.04
C CYS A 305 20.20 -2.43 -15.28
N PRO A 306 19.55 -1.37 -15.80
CA PRO A 306 18.59 -1.49 -16.88
C PRO A 306 19.29 -1.79 -18.22
N GLY A 307 18.91 -2.87 -18.89
CA GLY A 307 19.37 -3.18 -20.24
C GLY A 307 20.71 -3.92 -20.32
N VAL A 308 21.38 -4.17 -19.18
CA VAL A 308 22.69 -4.82 -19.14
C VAL A 308 22.85 -5.84 -18.01
N ASN A 309 23.81 -6.74 -18.20
CA ASN A 309 24.51 -7.49 -17.17
C ASN A 309 25.83 -6.75 -16.88
N TYR A 310 25.93 -6.15 -15.71
CA TYR A 310 27.10 -5.41 -15.26
C TYR A 310 28.04 -6.32 -14.46
N VAL A 311 29.29 -6.42 -14.92
CA VAL A 311 30.33 -7.28 -14.34
C VAL A 311 31.57 -6.52 -13.86
N GLY A 312 31.59 -5.20 -14.09
CA GLY A 312 32.69 -4.32 -13.70
C GLY A 312 32.62 -3.80 -12.26
N PRO A 313 33.63 -3.04 -11.83
CA PRO A 313 33.68 -2.41 -10.51
C PRO A 313 32.81 -1.15 -10.34
N ASN A 314 32.44 -0.46 -11.44
CA ASN A 314 31.88 0.90 -11.40
C ASN A 314 30.38 0.94 -11.76
N ALA A 315 29.60 0.08 -11.11
CA ALA A 315 28.17 -0.11 -11.39
C ALA A 315 27.35 1.19 -11.26
N GLU A 316 27.79 2.13 -10.41
CA GLU A 316 27.16 3.44 -10.20
C GLU A 316 27.11 4.35 -11.44
N THR A 317 27.86 4.01 -12.48
CA THR A 317 27.85 4.77 -13.76
C THR A 317 26.75 4.29 -14.72
N VAL A 318 26.15 3.11 -14.46
CA VAL A 318 25.22 2.43 -15.36
C VAL A 318 23.91 2.04 -14.66
N CYS A 319 23.98 1.55 -13.43
CA CYS A 319 22.82 1.12 -12.68
C CYS A 319 22.09 2.32 -12.06
N ILE A 320 20.92 2.07 -11.46
CA ILE A 320 20.04 3.07 -10.83
C ILE A 320 19.54 2.53 -9.49
N GLY A 321 19.15 3.44 -8.61
CA GLY A 321 18.74 3.14 -7.24
C GLY A 321 19.85 2.48 -6.43
N GLY A 322 19.65 2.33 -5.13
CA GLY A 322 20.68 1.72 -4.29
C GLY A 322 20.50 1.94 -2.80
N GLY A 323 21.58 1.67 -2.06
CA GLY A 323 21.63 1.90 -0.62
C GLY A 323 21.94 3.35 -0.27
N GLY A 324 22.02 3.62 1.03
CA GLY A 324 22.21 4.97 1.57
C GLY A 324 23.67 5.35 1.84
N TYR A 325 24.64 4.49 1.51
CA TYR A 325 26.06 4.81 1.67
C TYR A 325 26.96 4.48 0.47
N TRP A 326 27.69 5.51 0.04
CA TRP A 326 28.54 5.60 -1.13
C TRP A 326 29.96 5.98 -0.73
N ALA A 327 30.83 4.98 -0.67
CA ALA A 327 32.12 5.08 0.01
C ALA A 327 33.20 5.86 -0.78
N GLU A 328 33.07 6.03 -2.10
CA GLU A 328 33.97 6.92 -2.85
C GLU A 328 33.57 8.40 -2.74
N GLY A 329 32.37 8.69 -2.21
CA GLY A 329 31.95 10.03 -1.84
C GLY A 329 30.50 10.34 -2.19
N LEU A 330 30.04 11.50 -1.71
CA LEU A 330 28.67 12.00 -1.87
C LEU A 330 28.26 12.13 -3.36
N SER A 331 29.20 12.35 -4.29
CA SER A 331 28.90 12.54 -5.71
C SER A 331 28.24 11.34 -6.40
N GLN A 332 28.30 10.16 -5.79
CA GLN A 332 27.67 8.92 -6.27
C GLN A 332 26.24 8.71 -5.78
N CYS A 333 25.82 9.45 -4.75
CA CYS A 333 24.54 9.26 -4.08
C CYS A 333 23.41 9.92 -4.89
N GLY A 334 22.28 9.24 -5.06
CA GLY A 334 21.09 9.75 -5.78
C GLY A 334 20.51 8.70 -6.72
N ASP A 335 19.28 8.87 -7.19
CA ASP A 335 18.58 7.79 -7.88
C ASP A 335 19.26 7.36 -9.19
N TYR A 336 19.89 8.30 -9.90
CA TYR A 336 20.69 8.03 -11.10
C TYR A 336 22.20 7.99 -10.81
N LEU A 337 22.55 7.95 -9.53
CA LEU A 337 23.89 7.67 -9.02
C LEU A 337 24.96 8.59 -9.63
N TRP A 338 25.98 8.00 -10.26
CA TRP A 338 27.10 8.73 -10.84
C TRP A 338 27.09 8.75 -12.38
N LYS A 339 25.91 8.73 -13.01
CA LYS A 339 25.76 8.84 -14.47
C LYS A 339 26.33 10.13 -15.08
N ALA A 340 26.65 11.13 -14.26
CA ALA A 340 27.29 12.40 -14.64
C ALA A 340 28.79 12.51 -14.29
N PHE A 341 29.51 11.39 -14.05
CA PHE A 341 30.94 11.41 -13.68
C PHE A 341 31.82 12.31 -14.57
N SER A 342 31.76 12.13 -15.90
CA SER A 342 32.48 12.91 -16.91
C SER A 342 31.69 14.12 -17.43
N GLY A 343 30.69 14.57 -16.68
CA GLY A 343 29.81 15.69 -17.01
C GLY A 343 28.41 15.25 -17.45
N TYR A 344 27.43 16.07 -17.11
CA TYR A 344 26.00 15.82 -17.35
C TYR A 344 25.68 15.57 -18.82
N GLY A 345 25.08 14.41 -19.11
CA GLY A 345 24.56 14.04 -20.42
C GLY A 345 25.58 14.01 -21.55
N THR A 346 26.87 14.00 -21.24
CA THR A 346 27.95 14.17 -22.22
C THR A 346 28.16 12.94 -23.11
N GLY A 347 27.81 11.75 -22.63
CA GLY A 347 28.07 10.49 -23.36
C GLY A 347 29.55 10.22 -23.59
N ILE A 348 30.44 10.77 -22.75
CA ILE A 348 31.90 10.55 -22.83
C ILE A 348 32.41 9.93 -21.52
N GLY A 349 33.53 9.20 -21.58
CA GLY A 349 34.16 8.64 -20.40
C GLY A 349 33.23 7.72 -19.60
N TRP A 350 32.94 8.12 -18.36
CA TRP A 350 32.04 7.40 -17.44
C TRP A 350 30.64 8.02 -17.34
N SER A 351 30.32 8.96 -18.23
CA SER A 351 29.00 9.58 -18.26
C SER A 351 28.07 8.98 -19.30
N SER A 352 26.81 8.78 -18.90
CA SER A 352 25.74 8.39 -19.80
C SER A 352 25.35 9.54 -20.72
N THR A 353 24.62 9.22 -21.79
CA THR A 353 24.07 10.24 -22.70
C THR A 353 22.97 11.06 -22.01
N ARG A 354 22.73 12.28 -22.52
CA ARG A 354 21.68 13.16 -22.03
C ARG A 354 20.28 12.52 -22.08
N LEU A 355 20.02 11.73 -23.11
CA LEU A 355 18.75 11.01 -23.25
C LEU A 355 18.50 10.07 -22.06
N VAL A 356 19.53 9.39 -21.56
CA VAL A 356 19.41 8.54 -20.36
C VAL A 356 19.14 9.38 -19.12
N THR A 357 19.90 10.45 -18.91
CA THR A 357 19.78 11.27 -17.68
C THR A 357 18.54 12.14 -17.62
N GLU A 358 17.84 12.35 -18.75
CA GLU A 358 16.58 13.11 -18.85
C GLU A 358 15.38 12.22 -19.18
N SER A 359 15.46 10.96 -18.78
CA SER A 359 14.38 9.98 -18.94
C SER A 359 14.14 9.25 -17.64
N VAL A 360 12.92 8.78 -17.47
CA VAL A 360 12.50 7.91 -16.39
C VAL A 360 12.57 6.45 -16.81
N VAL A 361 12.85 5.56 -15.86
CA VAL A 361 12.73 4.10 -16.05
C VAL A 361 11.44 3.62 -15.38
N MET A 362 10.48 3.18 -16.19
CA MET A 362 9.20 2.64 -15.73
C MET A 362 9.24 1.13 -15.63
N PHE A 363 8.69 0.57 -14.54
CA PHE A 363 8.65 -0.86 -14.26
C PHE A 363 7.22 -1.37 -14.33
N PHE A 364 7.03 -2.42 -15.12
CA PHE A 364 5.75 -3.08 -15.31
C PHE A 364 5.83 -4.54 -14.91
N TYR A 365 4.76 -5.03 -14.30
CA TYR A 365 4.57 -6.45 -13.98
C TYR A 365 3.57 -7.11 -14.88
N ARG A 366 3.80 -8.40 -15.16
CA ARG A 366 2.78 -9.29 -15.71
C ARG A 366 2.56 -10.46 -14.77
N ASP A 367 1.35 -10.53 -14.25
CA ASP A 367 0.85 -11.59 -13.37
C ASP A 367 0.80 -12.96 -14.11
N ILE A 368 0.69 -14.06 -13.37
CA ILE A 368 0.32 -15.38 -13.89
C ILE A 368 -1.00 -15.81 -13.26
N ILE A 369 -2.01 -16.05 -14.10
CA ILE A 369 -3.15 -16.87 -13.66
C ILE A 369 -2.67 -18.31 -13.54
N ARG A 370 -2.46 -18.78 -12.30
CA ARG A 370 -2.21 -20.19 -12.02
C ARG A 370 -3.48 -21.00 -12.36
N ASN A 371 -3.43 -21.69 -13.50
CA ASN A 371 -4.47 -22.60 -13.98
C ASN A 371 -4.59 -23.84 -13.07
N LEU A 372 -5.38 -23.73 -12.01
CA LEU A 372 -6.28 -24.80 -11.52
C LEU A 372 -7.23 -24.25 -10.43
N THR A 373 -6.74 -23.35 -9.58
CA THR A 373 -7.52 -22.76 -8.49
C THR A 373 -8.50 -21.70 -9.00
N ASN A 374 -8.12 -20.98 -10.06
CA ASN A 374 -8.97 -19.92 -10.61
C ASN A 374 -10.05 -20.41 -11.58
N THR A 375 -10.04 -21.64 -12.10
CA THR A 375 -11.24 -22.17 -12.80
C THR A 375 -12.36 -22.45 -11.80
N VAL A 376 -12.00 -22.88 -10.59
CA VAL A 376 -12.93 -23.06 -9.48
C VAL A 376 -13.37 -21.71 -8.92
N ASN A 377 -12.46 -20.73 -8.75
CA ASN A 377 -12.85 -19.38 -8.33
C ASN A 377 -13.64 -18.64 -9.42
N THR A 378 -13.31 -18.74 -10.71
CA THR A 378 -14.11 -18.13 -11.77
C THR A 378 -15.45 -18.81 -11.96
N LEU A 379 -15.59 -20.12 -11.67
CA LEU A 379 -16.90 -20.76 -11.61
C LEU A 379 -17.67 -20.36 -10.35
N ALA A 380 -17.00 -20.20 -9.20
CA ALA A 380 -17.60 -19.74 -7.95
C ALA A 380 -18.01 -18.25 -8.01
N ASP A 381 -17.21 -17.40 -8.64
CA ASP A 381 -17.49 -15.99 -8.91
C ASP A 381 -18.59 -15.85 -9.95
N ARG A 382 -18.64 -16.72 -10.98
CA ARG A 382 -19.76 -16.75 -11.93
C ARG A 382 -21.04 -17.31 -11.32
N LEU A 383 -20.96 -18.26 -10.40
CA LEU A 383 -22.11 -18.80 -9.66
C LEU A 383 -22.64 -17.76 -8.66
N SER A 384 -21.74 -17.07 -7.96
CA SER A 384 -22.04 -15.93 -7.09
C SER A 384 -22.64 -14.76 -7.89
N GLN A 385 -22.11 -14.43 -9.07
CA GLN A 385 -22.67 -13.39 -9.94
C GLN A 385 -24.02 -13.79 -10.55
N MET A 386 -24.26 -15.07 -10.87
CA MET A 386 -25.56 -15.54 -11.34
C MET A 386 -26.62 -15.54 -10.22
N GLU A 387 -26.25 -15.91 -8.99
CA GLU A 387 -27.11 -15.76 -7.81
C GLU A 387 -27.39 -14.29 -7.50
N THR A 388 -26.39 -13.42 -7.67
CA THR A 388 -26.53 -11.96 -7.55
C THR A 388 -27.44 -11.39 -8.63
N THR A 389 -27.39 -11.90 -9.87
CA THR A 389 -28.22 -11.42 -11.00
C THR A 389 -29.72 -11.71 -10.78
N VAL A 390 -30.06 -12.83 -10.14
CA VAL A 390 -31.45 -13.17 -9.79
C VAL A 390 -31.98 -12.33 -8.61
N VAL A 391 -31.10 -11.96 -7.67
CA VAL A 391 -31.43 -11.05 -6.55
C VAL A 391 -31.54 -9.58 -7.02
N VAL A 392 -30.73 -9.17 -8.00
CA VAL A 392 -30.68 -7.80 -8.55
C VAL A 392 -31.99 -7.40 -9.26
N THR A 393 -32.70 -8.33 -9.90
CA THR A 393 -34.00 -7.99 -10.54
C THR A 393 -35.11 -7.61 -9.54
N GLN A 394 -34.99 -7.93 -8.25
CA GLN A 394 -35.94 -7.47 -7.22
C GLN A 394 -35.49 -6.18 -6.50
N THR A 395 -34.24 -5.72 -6.70
CA THR A 395 -33.65 -4.56 -6.02
C THR A 395 -33.45 -3.33 -6.91
N LEU A 396 -34.06 -3.30 -8.11
CA LEU A 396 -34.11 -2.12 -9.00
C LEU A 396 -34.94 -0.93 -8.45
N ALA A 397 -35.18 -0.88 -7.14
CA ALA A 397 -35.85 0.23 -6.46
C ALA A 397 -34.90 1.15 -5.66
N SER A 398 -33.59 0.96 -5.66
CA SER A 398 -32.68 1.87 -4.96
C SER A 398 -31.27 1.92 -5.57
N LEU A 399 -31.01 2.96 -6.38
CA LEU A 399 -29.68 3.54 -6.50
C LEU A 399 -29.32 4.17 -5.15
N ASP A 400 -28.78 3.38 -4.24
CA ASP A 400 -28.10 3.88 -3.03
C ASP A 400 -26.68 3.34 -3.07
N HIS A 401 -25.74 4.18 -3.51
CA HIS A 401 -24.32 3.89 -3.37
C HIS A 401 -24.06 3.77 -1.86
N GLY A 402 -23.69 2.58 -1.36
CA GLY A 402 -23.49 2.38 0.08
C GLY A 402 -22.63 3.50 0.69
N LEU A 403 -23.11 4.09 1.78
CA LEU A 403 -22.45 5.20 2.44
C LEU A 403 -21.01 4.83 2.86
N GLY A 404 -20.03 5.69 2.55
CA GLY A 404 -18.60 5.44 2.78
C GLY A 404 -17.82 5.00 1.53
N THR A 405 -18.41 5.13 0.36
CA THR A 405 -17.77 4.89 -0.96
C THR A 405 -17.33 6.22 -1.59
N GLU A 406 -16.46 6.21 -2.60
CA GLU A 406 -15.98 7.46 -3.24
C GLU A 406 -17.13 8.29 -3.86
N LEU A 407 -18.17 7.62 -4.39
CA LEU A 407 -19.37 8.27 -4.96
C LEU A 407 -20.42 8.68 -3.92
N ASN A 408 -20.39 8.08 -2.72
CA ASN A 408 -21.22 8.48 -1.58
C ASN A 408 -20.38 8.53 -0.29
N PRO A 409 -19.44 9.49 -0.21
CA PRO A 409 -18.51 9.56 0.90
C PRO A 409 -19.24 10.01 2.16
N ALA A 410 -18.93 9.39 3.28
CA ALA A 410 -19.55 9.76 4.55
C ALA A 410 -18.82 10.93 5.21
N SER A 411 -19.47 11.66 6.11
CA SER A 411 -18.75 12.68 6.90
C SER A 411 -17.86 12.08 8.00
N SER A 412 -18.10 10.82 8.40
CA SER A 412 -17.30 10.09 9.39
C SER A 412 -17.54 8.58 9.33
N CYS A 413 -16.62 7.79 9.89
CA CYS A 413 -16.83 6.35 10.07
C CYS A 413 -18.03 6.04 10.98
N LEU A 414 -18.33 6.93 11.95
CA LEU A 414 -19.48 6.76 12.83
C LEU A 414 -20.80 6.82 12.04
N LEU A 415 -20.92 7.75 11.09
CA LEU A 415 -22.10 7.84 10.23
C LEU A 415 -22.28 6.56 9.40
N ILE A 416 -21.19 6.01 8.86
CA ILE A 416 -21.21 4.71 8.16
C ILE A 416 -21.70 3.62 9.10
N LYS A 417 -21.15 3.53 10.31
CA LYS A 417 -21.52 2.49 11.28
C LYS A 417 -22.98 2.56 11.72
N GLN A 418 -23.52 3.77 11.87
CA GLN A 418 -24.92 3.99 12.22
C GLN A 418 -25.87 3.58 11.09
N ASN A 419 -25.51 3.86 9.84
CA ASN A 419 -26.31 3.48 8.68
C ASN A 419 -26.18 2.00 8.34
N ASN A 420 -24.99 1.43 8.55
CA ASN A 420 -24.71 0.01 8.36
C ASN A 420 -24.02 -0.58 9.60
N PRO A 421 -24.78 -1.09 10.59
CA PRO A 421 -24.22 -1.72 11.79
C PRO A 421 -23.35 -2.96 11.50
N SER A 422 -23.47 -3.56 10.31
CA SER A 422 -22.66 -4.71 9.87
C SER A 422 -21.36 -4.33 9.18
N SER A 423 -21.07 -3.03 9.01
CA SER A 423 -19.81 -2.55 8.42
C SER A 423 -18.60 -3.12 9.17
N GLN A 424 -17.57 -3.48 8.40
CA GLN A 424 -16.34 -4.10 8.89
C GLN A 424 -15.20 -3.09 8.95
N ASP A 425 -14.16 -3.38 9.74
CA ASP A 425 -12.96 -2.57 9.77
C ASP A 425 -12.31 -2.52 8.37
N GLY A 426 -11.72 -1.38 7.99
CA GLY A 426 -11.03 -1.25 6.71
C GLY A 426 -11.03 0.16 6.15
N ALA A 427 -10.69 0.28 4.86
CA ALA A 427 -10.63 1.55 4.16
C ALA A 427 -12.04 2.02 3.73
N TYR A 428 -12.34 3.30 3.98
CA TYR A 428 -13.57 3.96 3.53
C TYR A 428 -13.26 5.36 3.02
N PHE A 429 -14.14 5.89 2.16
CA PHE A 429 -14.07 7.26 1.67
C PHE A 429 -14.95 8.17 2.50
N LEU A 430 -14.36 9.28 2.94
CA LEU A 430 -15.01 10.32 3.70
C LEU A 430 -14.91 11.66 2.98
N ILE A 431 -15.79 12.59 3.34
CA ILE A 431 -15.82 13.95 2.81
C ILE A 431 -15.69 14.97 3.95
N GLY A 432 -14.69 15.84 3.82
CA GLY A 432 -14.46 16.96 4.72
C GLY A 432 -15.52 18.05 4.55
N LYS A 433 -15.58 18.99 5.50
CA LYS A 433 -16.51 20.13 5.45
C LYS A 433 -16.26 21.08 4.27
N ASP A 434 -15.04 21.06 3.75
CA ASP A 434 -14.60 21.80 2.57
C ASP A 434 -14.95 21.09 1.24
N GLY A 435 -15.52 19.89 1.31
CA GLY A 435 -15.83 19.04 0.15
C GLY A 435 -14.68 18.14 -0.29
N THR A 436 -13.53 18.15 0.40
CA THR A 436 -12.40 17.29 0.08
C THR A 436 -12.74 15.84 0.38
N ILE A 437 -12.73 14.98 -0.65
CA ILE A 437 -12.89 13.54 -0.50
C ILE A 437 -11.52 12.93 -0.16
N TYR A 438 -11.47 12.06 0.83
CA TYR A 438 -10.26 11.37 1.24
C TYR A 438 -10.57 9.95 1.72
N GLN A 439 -9.63 9.04 1.48
CA GLN A 439 -9.72 7.67 1.99
C GLN A 439 -9.04 7.57 3.36
N THR A 440 -9.65 6.87 4.31
CA THR A 440 -9.04 6.58 5.60
C THR A 440 -9.47 5.23 6.17
N TYR A 441 -8.79 4.79 7.23
CA TYR A 441 -9.11 3.56 7.94
C TYR A 441 -10.22 3.81 8.95
N CYS A 442 -11.27 3.00 8.91
CA CYS A 442 -12.32 2.96 9.93
C CYS A 442 -12.19 1.70 10.78
N ASP A 443 -12.16 1.87 12.11
CA ASP A 443 -12.44 0.76 13.03
C ASP A 443 -13.96 0.75 13.32
N MET A 444 -14.61 -0.30 12.82
CA MET A 444 -16.04 -0.55 12.89
C MET A 444 -16.41 -1.58 13.98
N THR A 445 -15.49 -1.96 14.86
CA THR A 445 -15.71 -3.00 15.86
C THR A 445 -15.40 -2.56 17.29
N THR A 446 -14.37 -1.75 17.55
CA THR A 446 -13.99 -1.36 18.91
C THR A 446 -15.06 -0.49 19.57
N ALA A 447 -15.56 -0.94 20.73
CA ALA A 447 -16.61 -0.27 21.50
C ALA A 447 -17.87 0.11 20.69
N GLY A 448 -18.27 -0.75 19.74
CA GLY A 448 -19.40 -0.51 18.83
C GLY A 448 -19.02 0.06 17.47
N GLY A 449 -17.73 0.37 17.25
CA GLY A 449 -17.21 0.85 15.97
C GLY A 449 -17.42 2.34 15.74
N GLY A 450 -17.14 2.78 14.50
CA GLY A 450 -17.31 4.15 14.05
C GLY A 450 -16.09 5.05 14.29
N TRP A 451 -14.93 4.47 14.59
CA TRP A 451 -13.70 5.23 14.82
C TRP A 451 -13.00 5.55 13.50
N THR A 452 -12.65 6.82 13.30
CA THR A 452 -12.03 7.33 12.07
C THR A 452 -10.55 7.60 12.31
N LEU A 453 -9.63 6.94 11.60
CA LEU A 453 -8.21 7.30 11.63
C LEU A 453 -8.04 8.70 11.03
N VAL A 454 -7.46 9.63 11.80
CA VAL A 454 -7.31 11.04 11.37
C VAL A 454 -5.84 11.47 11.25
N SER A 455 -4.96 10.85 12.02
CA SER A 455 -3.53 11.08 11.93
C SER A 455 -2.69 9.93 12.48
N SER A 456 -1.40 9.91 12.16
CA SER A 456 -0.39 9.10 12.81
C SER A 456 0.90 9.92 12.99
N VAL A 457 1.59 9.70 14.11
CA VAL A 457 2.91 10.29 14.41
C VAL A 457 3.93 9.19 14.29
N HIS A 458 4.73 9.27 13.23
CA HIS A 458 5.75 8.29 12.87
C HIS A 458 7.12 8.94 13.01
N GLU A 459 8.01 8.26 13.71
CA GLU A 459 9.41 8.67 13.78
C GLU A 459 10.20 7.98 12.68
N ASP A 460 10.72 8.77 11.74
CA ASP A 460 11.42 8.26 10.58
C ASP A 460 12.95 8.17 10.81
N ASP A 461 13.53 9.07 11.61
CA ASP A 461 14.94 9.09 11.96
C ASP A 461 15.18 9.66 13.37
N MET A 462 15.21 8.77 14.38
CA MET A 462 15.51 9.17 15.76
C MET A 462 16.81 9.99 15.92
N TYR A 463 17.78 9.88 15.02
CA TYR A 463 19.02 10.67 15.07
C TYR A 463 18.91 11.99 14.31
N GLY A 464 17.99 12.09 13.36
CA GLY A 464 17.70 13.27 12.56
C GLY A 464 16.88 14.28 13.33
N LYS A 465 17.52 15.08 14.19
CA LYS A 465 16.80 16.00 15.09
C LYS A 465 16.15 17.19 14.35
N CYS A 466 14.81 17.16 14.24
CA CYS A 466 14.00 18.15 13.54
C CYS A 466 14.39 18.30 12.07
N THR A 467 14.38 17.17 11.36
CA THR A 467 14.71 17.01 9.94
C THR A 467 13.46 16.77 9.09
N ALA A 468 13.62 16.40 7.81
CA ALA A 468 12.53 16.46 6.83
C ALA A 468 11.28 15.62 7.17
N GLY A 469 11.44 14.54 7.95
CA GLY A 469 10.33 13.69 8.39
C GLY A 469 9.64 14.13 9.68
N ASP A 470 10.22 15.06 10.44
CA ASP A 470 9.72 15.52 11.76
C ASP A 470 8.55 16.51 11.65
N ARG A 471 7.43 16.08 11.06
CA ARG A 471 6.31 16.98 10.74
C ARG A 471 5.48 17.32 11.98
N TRP A 472 5.46 16.48 13.00
CA TRP A 472 4.75 16.77 14.25
C TRP A 472 5.57 17.59 15.24
N SER A 473 6.80 17.94 14.87
CA SER A 473 7.66 18.87 15.58
C SER A 473 8.15 19.97 14.64
N SER A 474 9.30 19.84 13.99
CA SER A 474 9.84 20.84 13.05
C SER A 474 10.64 20.18 11.93
N THR A 475 10.31 20.50 10.67
CA THR A 475 11.09 20.05 9.51
C THR A 475 12.23 20.99 9.12
N ARG A 476 12.45 22.04 9.94
CA ARG A 476 13.35 23.17 9.64
C ARG A 476 14.47 23.31 10.66
N GLY A 477 14.84 22.20 11.30
CA GLY A 477 15.77 22.16 12.40
C GLY A 477 15.18 22.71 13.70
N ASN A 478 15.98 22.61 14.75
CA ASN A 478 15.65 23.19 16.05
C ASN A 478 15.90 24.71 16.05
N ASN A 479 14.85 25.50 15.79
CA ASN A 479 14.98 26.95 15.60
C ASN A 479 14.06 27.76 16.52
N ILE A 480 14.67 28.58 17.39
CA ILE A 480 13.94 29.39 18.38
C ILE A 480 12.98 30.41 17.76
N ASN A 481 13.22 30.84 16.51
CA ASN A 481 12.32 31.74 15.80
C ASN A 481 11.03 31.05 15.31
N TYR A 482 10.99 29.72 15.38
CA TYR A 482 9.82 28.88 15.11
C TYR A 482 9.48 28.07 16.37
N PRO A 483 9.03 28.72 17.45
CA PRO A 483 8.92 28.10 18.77
C PRO A 483 7.93 26.93 18.83
N GLY A 484 6.92 26.91 17.94
CA GLY A 484 5.96 25.80 17.79
C GLY A 484 6.28 24.85 16.62
N GLY A 485 7.48 24.96 16.04
CA GLY A 485 7.90 24.16 14.90
C GLY A 485 7.03 24.38 13.66
N ASP A 486 6.67 23.29 12.98
CA ASP A 486 5.83 23.32 11.77
C ASP A 486 4.35 23.64 12.09
N GLY A 487 3.93 23.48 13.34
CA GLY A 487 2.58 23.80 13.80
C GLY A 487 1.48 22.87 13.28
N ASN A 488 1.85 21.66 12.82
CA ASN A 488 0.91 20.70 12.20
C ASN A 488 -0.20 20.21 13.13
N TRP A 489 -0.04 20.31 14.44
CA TRP A 489 -1.11 20.05 15.42
C TRP A 489 -2.26 21.07 15.39
N ALA A 490 -2.00 22.30 14.95
CA ALA A 490 -2.94 23.42 15.02
C ALA A 490 -3.17 24.11 13.66
N ASN A 491 -2.80 23.45 12.56
CA ASN A 491 -3.03 23.91 11.19
C ASN A 491 -3.89 22.91 10.38
N VAL A 492 -4.21 23.27 9.14
CA VAL A 492 -5.02 22.44 8.23
C VAL A 492 -4.20 21.71 7.17
N HIS A 493 -2.86 21.70 7.28
CA HIS A 493 -2.02 20.92 6.37
C HIS A 493 -2.30 19.44 6.53
N THR A 494 -2.30 18.71 5.42
CA THR A 494 -2.47 17.26 5.34
C THR A 494 -1.26 16.65 4.63
N PHE A 495 -0.93 15.40 4.97
CA PHE A 495 0.23 14.67 4.44
C PHE A 495 0.06 13.18 4.67
N GLY A 496 0.86 12.40 3.95
CA GLY A 496 0.80 10.94 3.98
C GLY A 496 -0.49 10.36 3.38
N SER A 497 -0.64 9.05 3.51
CA SER A 497 -1.82 8.32 3.07
C SER A 497 -2.19 7.25 4.10
N MET A 498 -3.44 6.78 4.06
CA MET A 498 -3.90 5.69 4.93
C MET A 498 -3.02 4.45 4.82
N GLY A 499 -2.56 4.10 3.61
CA GLY A 499 -1.73 2.92 3.35
C GLY A 499 -0.29 3.04 3.85
N SER A 500 0.20 4.26 4.08
CA SER A 500 1.57 4.55 4.51
C SER A 500 1.67 5.02 5.96
N ALA A 501 0.57 4.95 6.73
CA ALA A 501 0.49 5.52 8.07
C ALA A 501 1.39 4.85 9.12
N THR A 502 2.10 3.77 8.80
CA THR A 502 3.13 3.09 9.63
C THR A 502 4.55 3.23 9.06
N THR A 503 4.70 3.98 7.97
CA THR A 503 5.99 4.17 7.28
C THR A 503 6.36 5.63 7.12
N ASP A 504 5.39 6.53 7.28
CA ASP A 504 5.55 7.98 7.30
C ASP A 504 4.39 8.58 8.10
N ASP A 505 4.50 9.86 8.45
CA ASP A 505 3.42 10.59 9.10
C ASP A 505 2.15 10.61 8.24
N TYR A 506 1.01 10.56 8.91
CA TYR A 506 -0.28 10.69 8.27
C TYR A 506 -1.11 11.78 8.95
N LYS A 507 -1.76 12.62 8.15
CA LYS A 507 -2.78 13.57 8.62
C LYS A 507 -3.75 13.85 7.49
N ASN A 508 -5.04 13.58 7.72
CA ASN A 508 -6.09 13.80 6.72
C ASN A 508 -7.06 14.93 7.12
N PRO A 509 -7.95 15.39 6.23
CA PRO A 509 -8.89 16.47 6.53
C PRO A 509 -9.78 16.21 7.76
N GLY A 510 -10.07 14.94 8.06
CA GLY A 510 -10.83 14.54 9.23
C GLY A 510 -10.25 15.01 10.57
N TYR A 511 -8.94 15.23 10.64
CA TYR A 511 -8.25 15.74 11.83
C TYR A 511 -8.80 17.09 12.32
N PHE A 512 -9.18 17.96 11.40
CA PHE A 512 -9.69 19.30 11.71
C PHE A 512 -11.16 19.50 11.31
N SER A 513 -11.74 18.61 10.49
CA SER A 513 -13.12 18.76 10.02
C SER A 513 -14.16 17.98 10.85
N ILE A 514 -13.79 16.82 11.40
CA ILE A 514 -14.71 15.97 12.18
C ILE A 514 -14.95 16.61 13.56
N SER A 515 -16.20 16.64 14.00
CA SER A 515 -16.58 16.96 15.37
C SER A 515 -16.70 15.66 16.14
N ALA A 516 -15.66 15.32 16.90
CA ALA A 516 -15.54 14.12 17.70
C ALA A 516 -15.71 14.45 19.19
N SER A 517 -16.09 13.44 19.97
CA SER A 517 -16.16 13.55 21.44
C SER A 517 -14.99 12.84 22.11
N ASN A 518 -14.40 11.82 21.47
CA ASN A 518 -13.33 11.01 22.05
C ASN A 518 -12.19 10.73 21.09
N VAL A 519 -11.03 10.37 21.65
CA VAL A 519 -9.89 9.86 20.89
C VAL A 519 -9.58 8.41 21.24
N MET A 520 -9.11 7.65 20.25
CA MET A 520 -8.52 6.33 20.43
C MET A 520 -7.11 6.34 19.85
N LEU A 521 -6.17 5.73 20.56
CA LEU A 521 -4.77 5.64 20.15
C LEU A 521 -4.37 4.18 20.00
N TRP A 522 -3.71 3.86 18.89
CA TRP A 522 -3.05 2.58 18.67
C TRP A 522 -1.55 2.77 18.52
N HIS A 523 -0.79 1.85 19.12
CA HIS A 523 0.65 1.76 18.90
C HIS A 523 0.89 0.56 18.00
N VAL A 524 1.39 0.82 16.80
CA VAL A 524 1.52 -0.17 15.72
C VAL A 524 2.99 -0.19 15.29
N PRO A 525 3.65 -1.36 15.20
CA PRO A 525 5.01 -1.41 14.69
C PRO A 525 5.12 -0.78 13.28
N ASN A 526 6.27 -0.19 12.99
CA ASN A 526 6.53 0.40 11.68
C ASN A 526 6.47 -0.66 10.57
N ASN A 527 6.22 -0.21 9.33
CA ASN A 527 6.15 -1.05 8.12
C ASN A 527 5.03 -2.11 8.10
N MET A 528 3.98 -1.93 8.91
CA MET A 528 2.79 -2.80 8.86
C MET A 528 1.83 -2.34 7.75
N PRO A 529 1.25 -3.23 6.92
CA PRO A 529 0.26 -2.83 5.93
C PRO A 529 -1.10 -2.48 6.59
N ALA A 530 -1.91 -1.64 5.94
CA ALA A 530 -3.18 -1.14 6.49
C ALA A 530 -4.14 -2.23 7.00
N LYS A 531 -4.26 -3.33 6.27
CA LYS A 531 -5.08 -4.49 6.65
C LYS A 531 -4.65 -5.14 7.97
N GLU A 532 -3.40 -4.94 8.39
CA GLU A 532 -2.79 -5.52 9.59
C GLU A 532 -2.68 -4.52 10.74
N TYR A 533 -3.00 -3.23 10.56
CA TYR A 533 -2.87 -2.20 11.60
C TYR A 533 -3.46 -2.64 12.94
N LYS A 534 -4.70 -3.14 12.93
CA LYS A 534 -5.38 -3.55 14.14
C LYS A 534 -4.79 -4.79 14.79
N THR A 535 -4.40 -5.77 13.97
CA THR A 535 -3.87 -7.06 14.46
C THR A 535 -2.43 -6.94 14.92
N ALA A 536 -1.65 -6.02 14.33
CA ALA A 536 -0.28 -5.75 14.68
C ALA A 536 -0.14 -4.77 15.86
N ALA A 537 -1.16 -3.96 16.13
CA ALA A 537 -1.17 -3.05 17.27
C ALA A 537 -0.94 -3.81 18.58
N TYR A 538 0.12 -3.45 19.32
CA TYR A 538 0.46 -4.08 20.59
C TYR A 538 -0.18 -3.37 21.80
N LEU A 539 -0.65 -2.13 21.61
CA LEU A 539 -1.33 -1.33 22.62
C LEU A 539 -2.46 -0.54 21.96
N ARG A 540 -3.68 -0.65 22.52
CA ARG A 540 -4.88 0.05 22.02
C ARG A 540 -5.73 0.53 23.17
N TYR A 541 -6.04 1.82 23.19
CA TYR A 541 -6.85 2.43 24.25
C TYR A 541 -7.57 3.68 23.75
N ARG A 542 -8.56 4.14 24.50
CA ARG A 542 -9.41 5.27 24.13
C ARG A 542 -9.93 6.03 25.32
N THR A 543 -10.26 7.29 25.11
CA THR A 543 -11.07 8.05 26.07
C THR A 543 -12.54 7.64 25.94
N SER A 544 -13.34 7.92 26.97
CA SER A 544 -14.78 7.56 26.96
C SER A 544 -15.68 8.60 27.64
N ASP A 545 -15.13 9.75 28.02
CA ASP A 545 -15.81 10.78 28.80
C ASP A 545 -16.30 11.97 27.93
N GLY A 546 -16.02 11.95 26.62
CA GLY A 546 -16.46 13.00 25.72
C GLY A 546 -15.66 14.30 25.84
N PHE A 547 -14.42 14.25 26.37
CA PHE A 547 -13.66 15.46 26.70
C PHE A 547 -13.52 16.46 25.55
N LEU A 548 -13.46 16.02 24.28
CA LEU A 548 -13.32 16.91 23.12
C LEU A 548 -14.50 17.86 22.96
N ASP A 549 -15.69 17.53 23.47
CA ASP A 549 -16.87 18.40 23.42
C ASP A 549 -16.60 19.74 24.12
N SER A 550 -15.73 19.74 25.15
CA SER A 550 -15.32 20.93 25.89
C SER A 550 -14.18 21.72 25.22
N TYR A 551 -13.54 21.16 24.20
CA TYR A 551 -12.36 21.70 23.54
C TYR A 551 -12.54 21.87 22.02
N GLY A 552 -13.78 22.08 21.58
CA GLY A 552 -14.09 22.39 20.18
C GLY A 552 -14.12 21.18 19.24
N GLY A 553 -14.24 19.97 19.77
CA GLY A 553 -14.59 18.75 19.03
C GLY A 553 -13.46 18.12 18.22
N SER A 554 -12.21 18.55 18.36
CA SER A 554 -11.06 17.94 17.65
C SER A 554 -9.75 18.27 18.37
N LEU A 555 -8.67 17.52 18.08
CA LEU A 555 -7.33 17.86 18.55
C LEU A 555 -6.84 19.17 17.90
N TYR A 556 -7.24 19.44 16.65
CA TYR A 556 -6.97 20.73 16.02
C TYR A 556 -7.50 21.90 16.86
N SER A 557 -8.77 21.87 17.26
CA SER A 557 -9.36 22.91 18.11
C SER A 557 -8.70 22.93 19.50
N LEU A 558 -8.41 21.76 20.07
CA LEU A 558 -7.72 21.63 21.37
C LEU A 558 -6.37 22.37 21.35
N PHE A 559 -5.51 22.12 20.35
CA PHE A 559 -4.20 22.75 20.28
C PHE A 559 -4.27 24.20 19.78
N LYS A 560 -5.19 24.51 18.86
CA LYS A 560 -5.28 25.86 18.30
C LYS A 560 -5.89 26.87 19.27
N ASP A 561 -6.99 26.50 19.91
CA ASP A 561 -7.85 27.46 20.62
C ASP A 561 -7.67 27.38 22.15
N HIS A 562 -7.16 26.27 22.69
CA HIS A 562 -7.06 26.04 24.13
C HIS A 562 -5.63 25.82 24.65
N PHE A 563 -4.83 25.02 23.95
CA PHE A 563 -3.49 24.61 24.40
C PHE A 563 -2.45 24.75 23.28
N PRO A 564 -2.08 25.99 22.90
CA PRO A 564 -1.09 26.22 21.84
C PRO A 564 0.27 25.61 22.20
N ILE A 565 0.88 24.99 21.18
CA ILE A 565 2.22 24.41 21.25
C ILE A 565 3.25 25.48 20.91
N GLY A 566 4.22 25.65 21.80
CA GLY A 566 5.31 26.59 21.58
C GLY A 566 6.24 26.69 22.78
N TYR A 567 7.51 26.93 22.49
CA TYR A 567 8.53 27.20 23.49
C TYR A 567 8.18 28.38 24.40
N ASN A 568 8.36 28.22 25.71
CA ASN A 568 8.15 29.22 26.75
C ASN A 568 6.72 29.81 26.83
N LEU A 569 5.71 29.07 26.36
CA LEU A 569 4.31 29.46 26.54
C LEU A 569 3.75 29.11 27.94
N GLY A 570 4.51 28.35 28.74
CA GLY A 570 4.11 27.91 30.08
C GLY A 570 5.18 27.09 30.78
N THR A 571 4.80 26.50 31.92
CA THR A 571 5.67 25.75 32.82
C THR A 571 5.10 24.37 33.14
N TYR A 572 6.00 23.42 33.42
CA TYR A 572 5.64 22.02 33.73
C TYR A 572 4.80 21.83 35.01
N THR A 573 4.72 22.86 35.87
CA THR A 573 4.04 22.79 37.18
C THR A 573 2.61 23.31 37.17
N HIS A 574 2.26 24.23 36.26
CA HIS A 574 0.98 24.93 36.29
C HIS A 574 0.25 24.95 34.96
N ASP A 575 0.98 24.79 33.84
CA ASP A 575 0.43 25.05 32.51
C ASP A 575 0.32 23.79 31.66
N ASN A 576 0.58 22.60 32.19
CA ASN A 576 0.30 21.38 31.43
C ASN A 576 -1.20 21.29 31.10
N GLY A 577 -1.51 20.80 29.90
CA GLY A 577 -2.88 20.58 29.47
C GLY A 577 -3.48 19.32 30.10
N PRO A 578 -4.72 18.99 29.69
CA PRO A 578 -5.54 18.02 30.39
C PRO A 578 -4.98 16.60 30.23
N ALA A 579 -4.97 15.85 31.33
CA ALA A 579 -4.75 14.41 31.35
C ALA A 579 -6.10 13.69 31.43
N ILE A 580 -6.45 12.96 30.37
CA ILE A 580 -7.75 12.31 30.19
C ILE A 580 -7.62 10.82 30.51
N PRO A 581 -8.45 10.25 31.41
CA PRO A 581 -8.45 8.82 31.67
C PRO A 581 -8.73 7.99 30.41
N ILE A 582 -8.05 6.86 30.27
CA ILE A 582 -8.24 5.94 29.14
C ILE A 582 -8.83 4.60 29.59
N VAL A 583 -9.49 3.94 28.65
CA VAL A 583 -9.95 2.56 28.72
C VAL A 583 -9.14 1.75 27.72
N TYR A 584 -8.49 0.68 28.18
CA TYR A 584 -7.74 -0.22 27.30
C TYR A 584 -8.68 -1.18 26.57
N ASP A 585 -8.52 -1.28 25.25
CA ASP A 585 -9.09 -2.35 24.44
C ASP A 585 -8.04 -3.46 24.18
N LEU A 586 -6.75 -3.14 24.32
CA LEU A 586 -5.61 -4.06 24.39
C LEU A 586 -4.47 -3.42 25.19
N GLY A 587 -3.92 -4.16 26.17
CA GLY A 587 -2.89 -3.68 27.10
C GLY A 587 -3.46 -3.29 28.46
N ASP A 588 -2.59 -2.83 29.36
CA ASP A 588 -2.94 -2.34 30.69
C ASP A 588 -1.87 -1.37 31.22
N ASN A 589 -2.08 -0.83 32.43
CA ASN A 589 -1.15 0.11 33.06
C ASN A 589 0.24 -0.48 33.30
N ALA A 590 0.34 -1.76 33.66
CA ALA A 590 1.63 -2.40 33.92
C ALA A 590 2.43 -2.59 32.62
N PHE A 591 1.73 -2.90 31.52
CA PHE A 591 2.33 -2.95 30.21
C PHE A 591 2.79 -1.57 29.74
N VAL A 592 1.99 -0.52 29.93
CA VAL A 592 2.43 0.86 29.64
C VAL A 592 3.66 1.23 30.46
N GLU A 593 3.68 0.94 31.76
CA GLU A 593 4.84 1.20 32.62
C GLU A 593 6.10 0.47 32.12
N SER A 594 5.96 -0.76 31.62
CA SER A 594 7.09 -1.54 31.07
C SER A 594 7.67 -0.97 29.77
N LEU A 595 6.93 -0.08 29.09
CA LEU A 595 7.37 0.62 27.88
C LEU A 595 8.08 1.95 28.20
N LEU A 596 7.96 2.46 29.42
CA LEU A 596 8.57 3.72 29.83
C LEU A 596 10.07 3.56 30.13
N PRO A 597 10.86 4.62 29.98
CA PRO A 597 12.25 4.61 30.41
C PRO A 597 12.39 4.29 31.91
N PRO A 598 13.37 3.46 32.32
CA PRO A 598 13.54 3.08 33.73
C PRO A 598 13.67 4.25 34.71
N GLU A 599 14.32 5.36 34.31
CA GLU A 599 14.46 6.55 35.18
C GLU A 599 13.16 7.32 35.36
N ILE A 600 12.30 7.37 34.34
CA ILE A 600 10.96 7.96 34.45
C ILE A 600 10.12 7.21 35.48
N VAL A 601 10.19 5.86 35.46
CA VAL A 601 9.49 5.00 36.42
C VAL A 601 10.08 5.17 37.82
N SER A 602 11.40 5.14 37.97
CA SER A 602 12.05 5.24 39.28
C SER A 602 11.82 6.60 39.97
N HIS A 603 11.67 7.67 39.20
CA HIS A 603 11.37 9.02 39.69
C HIS A 603 9.87 9.29 39.86
N ASN A 604 8.98 8.35 39.49
CA ASN A 604 7.52 8.53 39.46
C ASN A 604 7.09 9.76 38.63
N GLU A 605 7.73 9.97 37.48
CA GLU A 605 7.46 11.14 36.62
C GLU A 605 6.24 10.93 35.69
N ALA A 606 5.76 9.70 35.55
CA ALA A 606 4.63 9.36 34.70
C ALA A 606 3.69 8.37 35.39
N VAL A 607 2.39 8.60 35.26
CA VAL A 607 1.33 7.73 35.81
C VAL A 607 0.55 7.11 34.66
N PRO A 608 0.65 5.80 34.42
CA PRO A 608 -0.12 5.11 33.38
C PRO A 608 -1.64 5.21 33.54
N GLY A 609 -2.37 5.06 32.43
CA GLY A 609 -3.84 5.04 32.42
C GLY A 609 -4.48 6.35 32.00
N PHE A 610 -3.73 7.23 31.34
CA PHE A 610 -4.23 8.48 30.79
C PHE A 610 -3.71 8.73 29.36
N VAL A 611 -4.24 9.74 28.70
CA VAL A 611 -3.57 10.42 27.59
C VAL A 611 -3.55 11.90 27.94
N GLN A 612 -2.38 12.52 27.88
CA GLN A 612 -2.23 13.94 28.24
C GLN A 612 -1.85 14.77 27.02
N PHE A 613 -2.42 15.97 26.93
CA PHE A 613 -2.19 16.90 25.84
C PHE A 613 -1.45 18.15 26.34
N ARG A 614 -0.45 18.60 25.57
CA ARG A 614 0.42 19.75 25.81
C ARG A 614 1.12 19.71 27.17
N VAL A 615 2.37 19.26 27.19
CA VAL A 615 3.18 19.15 28.42
C VAL A 615 4.49 19.92 28.26
N PHE A 616 4.88 20.66 29.29
CA PHE A 616 6.14 21.39 29.32
C PHE A 616 7.24 20.62 30.06
N THR A 617 8.48 20.83 29.63
CA THR A 617 9.68 20.43 30.39
C THR A 617 10.10 21.52 31.37
N ASN A 618 11.06 21.24 32.25
CA ASN A 618 11.64 22.27 33.14
C ASN A 618 12.37 23.41 32.42
N ARG A 619 12.65 23.27 31.12
CA ARG A 619 13.33 24.27 30.28
C ARG A 619 12.37 25.05 29.41
N GLY A 620 11.06 24.79 29.51
CA GLY A 620 10.02 25.47 28.73
C GLY A 620 9.81 24.92 27.32
N ALA A 621 10.46 23.80 26.95
CA ALA A 621 10.10 23.06 25.73
C ALA A 621 8.71 22.46 25.90
N CYS A 622 7.96 22.38 24.80
CA CYS A 622 6.57 21.96 24.79
C CYS A 622 6.40 20.71 23.92
N LEU A 623 5.91 19.63 24.52
CA LEU A 623 5.58 18.37 23.86
C LEU A 623 4.06 18.28 23.68
N SER A 624 3.61 17.66 22.60
CA SER A 624 2.22 17.76 22.15
C SER A 624 1.32 16.73 22.83
N VAL A 625 1.73 15.47 22.88
CA VAL A 625 0.93 14.38 23.45
C VAL A 625 1.80 13.44 24.28
N CYS A 626 1.33 13.05 25.46
CA CYS A 626 1.92 11.98 26.27
C CYS A 626 1.00 10.74 26.19
N PRO A 627 1.32 9.77 25.31
CA PRO A 627 0.48 8.62 25.06
C PRO A 627 0.53 7.62 26.22
N GLY A 628 -0.61 7.28 26.80
CA GLY A 628 -0.73 6.22 27.82
C GLY A 628 -0.44 6.67 29.25
N VAL A 629 0.00 7.91 29.47
CA VAL A 629 0.36 8.43 30.79
C VAL A 629 -0.19 9.83 31.07
N ASN A 630 -0.32 10.14 32.36
CA ASN A 630 -0.35 11.49 32.91
C ASN A 630 1.08 11.81 33.38
N PHE A 631 1.74 12.75 32.71
CA PHE A 631 3.10 13.16 33.01
C PHE A 631 3.11 14.29 34.05
N VAL A 632 3.82 14.05 35.14
CA VAL A 632 3.91 14.95 36.31
C VAL A 632 5.35 15.38 36.63
N GLY A 633 6.31 14.85 35.88
CA GLY A 633 7.73 15.11 36.03
C GLY A 633 8.25 16.34 35.30
N ILE A 634 9.57 16.36 35.08
CA ILE A 634 10.28 17.45 34.40
C ILE A 634 10.85 17.04 33.04
N ASN A 635 10.97 15.73 32.79
CA ASN A 635 11.67 15.18 31.62
C ASN A 635 10.68 14.57 30.59
N ALA A 636 9.68 15.35 30.20
CA ALA A 636 8.59 14.90 29.33
C ALA A 636 9.08 14.43 27.94
N GLU A 637 10.22 14.93 27.48
CA GLU A 637 10.85 14.62 26.19
C GLU A 637 11.24 13.14 26.00
N HIS A 638 11.22 12.33 27.06
CA HIS A 638 11.53 10.90 26.99
C HIS A 638 10.27 10.02 26.86
N VAL A 639 9.08 10.63 27.00
CA VAL A 639 7.80 9.91 27.04
C VAL A 639 6.81 10.48 26.03
N CYS A 640 6.72 11.80 25.94
CA CYS A 640 5.78 12.51 25.09
C CYS A 640 6.34 12.70 23.67
N ILE A 641 5.45 13.05 22.74
CA ILE A 641 5.72 13.15 21.29
C ILE A 641 5.27 14.49 20.72
N GLY A 642 5.81 14.83 19.54
CA GLY A 642 5.64 16.09 18.84
C GLY A 642 6.19 17.27 19.64
N GLY A 643 6.08 18.48 19.09
CA GLY A 643 6.48 19.69 19.82
C GLY A 643 6.94 20.82 18.91
N GLY A 644 7.97 21.53 19.36
CA GLY A 644 8.56 22.65 18.63
C GLY A 644 10.02 22.84 19.04
N TYR A 645 10.43 24.09 19.26
CA TYR A 645 11.81 24.38 19.66
C TYR A 645 12.14 23.81 21.04
N ASP A 646 13.31 23.18 21.14
CA ASP A 646 13.91 22.69 22.38
C ASP A 646 15.26 23.37 22.67
N PRO A 647 15.46 24.02 23.83
CA PRO A 647 16.71 24.70 24.15
C PRO A 647 17.82 23.77 24.68
N HIS A 648 17.54 22.49 24.93
CA HIS A 648 18.49 21.61 25.62
C HIS A 648 19.47 20.94 24.66
N SER A 649 20.73 20.85 25.10
CA SER A 649 21.79 20.07 24.44
C SER A 649 21.87 20.29 22.92
N GLY A 650 21.68 21.52 22.47
CA GLY A 650 21.75 21.88 21.04
C GLY A 650 20.60 21.37 20.18
N GLY A 651 19.44 21.04 20.77
CA GLY A 651 18.28 20.50 20.04
C GLY A 651 18.27 18.99 19.93
N ARG A 652 19.05 18.27 20.73
CA ARG A 652 19.05 16.79 20.76
C ARG A 652 17.68 16.19 21.11
N GLN A 653 16.78 16.98 21.65
CA GLN A 653 15.42 16.56 22.01
C GLN A 653 14.36 17.02 21.01
N CYS A 654 14.78 17.63 19.89
CA CYS A 654 13.89 18.06 18.82
C CYS A 654 13.64 16.88 17.87
N GLY A 655 12.38 16.56 17.63
CA GLY A 655 11.93 15.50 16.72
C GLY A 655 10.54 15.02 17.11
N ASP A 656 9.92 14.21 16.27
CA ASP A 656 8.55 13.73 16.50
C ASP A 656 8.48 12.82 17.72
N TYR A 657 9.52 12.02 17.97
CA TYR A 657 9.68 11.24 19.21
C TYR A 657 10.66 11.87 20.21
N ALA A 658 10.99 13.15 20.00
CA ALA A 658 11.83 13.97 20.86
C ALA A 658 13.16 13.30 21.23
N SER A 659 13.35 12.92 22.51
CA SER A 659 14.57 12.23 22.97
C SER A 659 14.28 10.91 23.68
N LYS A 660 13.38 10.11 23.09
CA LYS A 660 13.21 8.70 23.46
C LYS A 660 14.50 7.85 23.28
N ASP A 661 15.54 8.39 22.65
CA ASP A 661 16.86 7.79 22.41
C ASP A 661 18.00 8.36 23.29
N TRP A 662 17.69 9.07 24.38
CA TRP A 662 18.67 9.87 25.14
C TRP A 662 19.95 9.13 25.55
N ASP A 663 19.82 7.93 26.10
CA ASP A 663 20.91 7.02 26.49
C ASP A 663 21.13 5.89 25.45
N GLY A 664 20.68 6.13 24.22
CA GLY A 664 20.84 5.24 23.08
C GLY A 664 19.51 4.76 22.52
N TYR A 665 19.45 4.74 21.18
CA TYR A 665 18.30 4.27 20.40
C TYR A 665 17.82 2.89 20.83
N GLY A 666 16.55 2.79 21.20
CA GLY A 666 15.86 1.53 21.52
C GLY A 666 16.42 0.75 22.71
N THR A 667 17.31 1.33 23.51
CA THR A 667 18.06 0.59 24.53
C THR A 667 17.20 0.19 25.73
N GLY A 668 16.11 0.92 26.02
CA GLY A 668 15.31 0.71 27.23
C GLY A 668 16.10 0.94 28.53
N ASN A 669 17.18 1.74 28.48
CA ASN A 669 18.05 2.03 29.62
C ASN A 669 18.04 3.53 29.94
N GLY A 670 18.21 3.88 31.22
CA GLY A 670 18.27 5.27 31.67
C GLY A 670 16.99 6.03 31.32
N MET A 671 17.14 7.10 30.54
CA MET A 671 16.08 7.93 29.97
C MET A 671 15.64 7.50 28.55
N SER A 672 16.11 6.37 28.04
CA SER A 672 15.69 5.85 26.72
C SER A 672 14.50 4.91 26.80
N SER A 673 13.61 5.05 25.82
CA SER A 673 12.53 4.08 25.57
C SER A 673 13.09 2.80 24.93
N THR A 674 12.27 1.74 24.93
CA THR A 674 12.60 0.48 24.28
C THR A 674 12.55 0.58 22.75
N GLN A 675 13.18 -0.38 22.06
CA GLN A 675 13.13 -0.47 20.59
C GLN A 675 11.69 -0.59 20.08
N LEU A 676 10.84 -1.35 20.77
CA LEU A 676 9.43 -1.49 20.39
C LEU A 676 8.72 -0.13 20.34
N VAL A 677 8.97 0.76 21.31
CA VAL A 677 8.35 2.09 21.35
C VAL A 677 8.90 3.00 20.25
N THR A 678 10.20 2.93 19.98
CA THR A 678 10.88 3.79 19.01
C THR A 678 10.66 3.34 17.56
N GLU A 679 10.37 2.06 17.32
CA GLU A 679 10.07 1.47 16.00
C GLU A 679 8.58 1.20 15.78
N SER A 680 7.73 2.03 16.39
CA SER A 680 6.28 1.95 16.24
C SER A 680 5.70 3.32 16.01
N VAL A 681 4.62 3.38 15.26
CA VAL A 681 3.82 4.58 15.02
C VAL A 681 2.68 4.69 16.03
N ILE A 682 2.31 5.93 16.38
CA ILE A 682 1.12 6.21 17.19
C ILE A 682 0.00 6.74 16.29
N MET A 683 -1.05 5.95 16.11
CA MET A 683 -2.22 6.30 15.31
C MET A 683 -3.32 6.92 16.18
N PHE A 684 -3.95 7.98 15.67
CA PHE A 684 -5.02 8.73 16.34
C PHE A 684 -6.34 8.57 15.60
N PHE A 685 -7.37 8.17 16.33
CA PHE A 685 -8.72 7.97 15.83
C PHE A 685 -9.72 8.86 16.55
N TYR A 686 -10.74 9.31 15.82
CA TYR A 686 -11.86 10.09 16.34
C TYR A 686 -13.16 9.30 16.33
N ARG A 687 -14.01 9.57 17.32
CA ARG A 687 -15.41 9.15 17.30
C ARG A 687 -16.34 10.20 17.88
#